data_AF-A0A9D4LD18-F1
#
_entry.id   AF-A0A9D4LD18-F1
#
_cell.length_a   1.000
_cell.length_b   1.000
_cell.length_c   1.000
_cell.angle_alpha   90.00
_cell.angle_beta   90.00
_cell.angle_gamma   90.00
#
_symmetry.space_group_name_H-M   'P 1'
#
loop_
_entity.id
_entity.type
_entity.pdbx_description
1 polymer ?
#
loop_
_entity_poly.entity_id
_entity_poly.type
_entity_poly.pdbx_seq_one_letter_code
_entity_poly.pdbx_strand_id
1 'polypeptide(L)'
;MRLKEYFHDKQNDQEKDNIKPWMKKKSRFTPTPGREKSLDTYIDAVKREILYGLKDRVQSNISDKESKALQSLLNDSSIIIRPADKGSGVVVVNTEDYIKNLEKEMNECDSYEKNNGKCKHEASRAVKKVANKLYRDGLIDQELKDYLIPKHPQEAKLKGNPKIHKNNNPYRTIVNGIRTATENMAEVAEKELNEFVETTPSYIKDTTDFLTKLQEIPNEIPENTMLFCFDVIKLYPSIPKQKGLEACREALETRTDKTIPSKAIEEMITTVLDNNIITFNGTEYKQRKGVAIGSKLGRNFACAYMRKWDEELMKNEFIPIFYKRYIDDGFGFWTHGLEKLNEFLMFANQIDKSIQVEMRVGGKEIEFLDTIVKIEDRKVITSLYTKPSDKHMYLNYKSSHPRKTKEAIPYSQAIRLKRICSKDTDYQVHKKKLKHYLRRRGYSGKIIDRQFDRADKLDRDTLLKPSEDKKKNMKRVPLVLTYSKKLPRIHDIVKKHLPLLHESNRMKEVFNEMPIVAYRRDKNIADILVHEKTNRTMTREVNPVERCTKKCVVCDMLTRGLHNRGGVSGVTISKRQTCEACNVIYGINCIQCGKIVYVGETSRSLKERLKEHEADTRHHRSKPVAEHFNSGQHSVEDMGVCVLQNIRDNSDYYRKIKELNWIQLLKTEVPNGLNTKAASDLVWQNYRR
;
A
#
# COMPACT_ATOMS: atom_id res chain seq x y z
N MET A 1 13.99 17.79 -6.49
CA MET A 1 14.41 19.17 -6.87
C MET A 1 15.54 19.14 -7.87
N ARG A 2 16.71 18.55 -7.58
CA ARG A 2 17.81 18.37 -8.55
C ARG A 2 17.39 17.81 -9.92
N LEU A 3 16.51 16.80 -9.96
CA LEU A 3 15.94 16.32 -11.22
C LEU A 3 15.17 17.40 -12.01
N LYS A 4 14.38 18.25 -11.34
CA LYS A 4 13.61 19.31 -12.01
C LYS A 4 14.54 20.38 -12.59
N GLU A 5 15.60 20.72 -11.87
CA GLU A 5 16.66 21.62 -12.34
C GLU A 5 17.41 21.00 -13.53
N TYR A 6 17.90 19.77 -13.40
CA TYR A 6 18.71 19.10 -14.44
C TYR A 6 17.99 18.94 -15.78
N PHE A 7 16.68 18.67 -15.75
CA PHE A 7 15.86 18.52 -16.96
C PHE A 7 15.16 19.81 -17.37
N HIS A 8 15.43 20.95 -16.72
CA HIS A 8 14.81 22.22 -17.10
C HIS A 8 15.28 22.68 -18.48
N ASP A 9 16.58 22.58 -18.74
CA ASP A 9 17.20 23.03 -19.99
C ASP A 9 17.01 22.00 -21.13
N LYS A 10 16.49 20.81 -20.81
CA LYS A 10 16.23 19.71 -21.77
C LYS A 10 14.78 19.69 -22.27
N GLN A 11 14.07 20.83 -22.20
CA GLN A 11 12.64 20.90 -22.51
C GLN A 11 12.29 20.89 -24.01
N ASN A 12 13.22 20.58 -24.91
CA ASN A 12 12.92 20.41 -26.34
C ASN A 12 12.47 19.00 -26.76
N ASP A 13 12.34 18.04 -25.85
CA ASP A 13 11.73 16.76 -26.21
C ASP A 13 10.21 16.86 -26.07
N GLN A 14 9.53 16.94 -27.22
CA GLN A 14 8.10 16.70 -27.42
C GLN A 14 7.62 15.30 -26.95
N GLU A 15 8.45 14.54 -26.21
CA GLU A 15 8.19 13.17 -25.79
C GLU A 15 7.45 13.03 -24.45
N LYS A 16 7.10 14.13 -23.76
CA LYS A 16 6.38 14.01 -22.46
C LYS A 16 5.02 13.34 -22.57
N ASP A 17 4.40 13.37 -23.74
CA ASP A 17 3.08 12.76 -23.98
C ASP A 17 3.16 11.29 -24.46
N ASN A 18 4.36 10.75 -24.76
CA ASN A 18 4.55 9.38 -25.25
C ASN A 18 5.29 8.44 -24.28
N ILE A 19 5.49 8.83 -23.01
CA ILE A 19 6.15 7.96 -22.03
C ILE A 19 5.19 6.84 -21.62
N LYS A 20 5.41 5.64 -22.18
CA LYS A 20 4.58 4.46 -21.93
C LYS A 20 4.53 4.12 -20.42
N PRO A 21 3.39 3.68 -19.86
CA PRO A 21 3.21 3.53 -18.42
C PRO A 21 4.22 2.61 -17.69
N TRP A 22 4.81 1.63 -18.38
CA TRP A 22 5.85 0.73 -17.84
C TRP A 22 7.28 1.33 -17.89
N MET A 23 7.47 2.44 -18.61
CA MET A 23 8.72 3.23 -18.60
C MET A 23 8.90 4.03 -17.31
N LYS A 24 7.91 4.03 -16.40
CA LYS A 24 8.02 4.60 -15.04
C LYS A 24 8.88 3.73 -14.11
N LYS A 25 10.02 3.19 -14.58
CA LYS A 25 11.04 2.72 -13.66
C LYS A 25 11.40 3.90 -12.78
N LYS A 26 11.24 3.75 -11.46
CA LYS A 26 11.74 4.74 -10.49
C LYS A 26 13.25 4.79 -10.66
N SER A 27 13.72 5.67 -11.54
CA SER A 27 15.14 5.91 -11.72
C SER A 27 15.70 6.31 -10.36
N ARG A 28 16.81 5.68 -9.99
CA ARG A 28 17.60 6.10 -8.83
C ARG A 28 18.57 7.22 -9.19
N PHE A 29 18.67 7.54 -10.48
CA PHE A 29 19.46 8.66 -10.93
C PHE A 29 18.99 9.92 -10.22
N THR A 30 19.92 10.56 -9.55
CA THR A 30 19.77 11.89 -8.98
C THR A 30 21.00 12.65 -9.43
N PRO A 31 20.84 13.82 -10.09
CA PRO A 31 21.97 14.64 -10.46
C PRO A 31 22.88 14.91 -9.26
N THR A 32 24.19 14.90 -9.49
CA THR A 32 25.18 15.21 -8.46
C THR A 32 24.96 16.65 -7.92
N PRO A 33 25.25 16.90 -6.64
CA PRO A 33 25.38 18.27 -6.12
C PRO A 33 26.45 19.06 -6.89
N GLY A 34 26.37 20.38 -6.84
CA GLY A 34 27.37 21.32 -7.38
C GLY A 34 26.95 21.99 -8.70
N ARG A 35 25.88 21.53 -9.36
CA ARG A 35 25.37 22.14 -10.60
C ARG A 35 24.81 23.56 -10.39
N GLU A 36 24.14 23.77 -9.26
CA GLU A 36 23.49 25.03 -8.93
C GLU A 36 23.64 25.31 -7.44
N LYS A 37 24.47 26.30 -7.11
CA LYS A 37 24.82 26.64 -5.72
C LYS A 37 23.60 27.08 -4.91
N SER A 38 22.71 27.87 -5.49
CA SER A 38 21.48 28.34 -4.83
C SER A 38 20.55 27.19 -4.46
N LEU A 39 20.40 26.20 -5.35
CA LEU A 39 19.63 24.99 -5.11
C LEU A 39 20.22 24.11 -4.01
N ASP A 40 21.53 23.87 -4.05
CA ASP A 40 22.20 23.06 -3.04
C ASP A 40 22.16 23.73 -1.67
N THR A 41 22.43 25.04 -1.62
CA THR A 41 22.32 25.85 -0.39
C THR A 41 20.91 25.78 0.19
N TYR A 42 19.87 25.92 -0.65
CA TYR A 42 18.48 25.76 -0.22
C TYR A 42 18.20 24.36 0.35
N ILE A 43 18.60 23.30 -0.37
CA ILE A 43 18.39 21.92 0.06
C ILE A 43 19.06 21.68 1.41
N ASP A 44 20.30 22.13 1.58
CA ASP A 44 21.06 21.95 2.80
C ASP A 44 20.49 22.76 3.96
N ALA A 45 20.09 24.01 3.74
CA ALA A 45 19.47 24.85 4.76
C ALA A 45 18.14 24.23 5.25
N VAL A 46 17.28 23.80 4.34
CA VAL A 46 16.01 23.12 4.67
C VAL A 46 16.27 21.82 5.41
N LYS A 47 17.15 20.96 4.90
CA LYS A 47 17.48 19.66 5.51
C LYS A 47 18.04 19.85 6.92
N ARG A 48 18.96 20.79 7.09
CA ARG A 48 19.61 21.12 8.36
C ARG A 48 18.59 21.61 9.39
N GLU A 49 17.75 22.57 9.05
CA GLU A 49 16.75 23.11 9.97
C GLU A 49 15.65 22.08 10.31
N ILE A 50 15.29 21.19 9.39
CA ILE A 50 14.39 20.07 9.70
C ILE A 50 15.02 19.15 10.74
N LEU A 51 16.30 18.80 10.59
CA LEU A 51 17.00 17.87 11.49
C LEU A 51 17.23 18.49 12.88
N TYR A 52 17.69 19.74 12.96
CA TYR A 52 17.86 20.42 14.25
C TYR A 52 16.53 20.82 14.90
N GLY A 53 15.49 21.03 14.10
CA GLY A 53 14.15 21.34 14.60
C GLY A 53 13.35 20.12 15.07
N LEU A 54 13.94 18.91 15.04
CA LEU A 54 13.27 17.71 15.56
C LEU A 54 13.07 17.82 17.07
N LYS A 55 11.86 17.54 17.53
CA LYS A 55 11.55 17.51 18.97
C LYS A 55 12.15 16.26 19.60
N ASP A 56 12.86 16.44 20.72
CA ASP A 56 13.46 15.33 21.48
C ASP A 56 12.42 14.33 21.97
N ARG A 57 11.35 14.85 22.60
CA ARG A 57 10.28 14.05 23.19
C ARG A 57 8.93 14.47 22.59
N VAL A 58 8.13 13.46 22.28
CA VAL A 58 6.72 13.62 21.92
C VAL A 58 5.91 12.62 22.71
N GLN A 59 4.75 13.06 23.18
CA GLN A 59 3.83 12.17 23.88
C GLN A 59 3.34 11.08 22.93
N SER A 60 3.50 9.82 23.37
CA SER A 60 2.93 8.66 22.71
C SER A 60 1.41 8.80 22.56
N ASN A 61 0.87 8.28 21.48
CA ASN A 61 -0.59 8.21 21.27
C ASN A 61 -1.22 6.96 21.92
N ILE A 62 -0.41 6.13 22.57
CA ILE A 62 -0.83 5.00 23.40
C ILE A 62 -0.16 5.09 24.77
N SER A 63 -0.86 4.68 25.82
CA SER A 63 -0.36 4.53 27.18
C SER A 63 0.62 3.36 27.30
N ASP A 64 1.36 3.31 28.40
CA ASP A 64 2.27 2.18 28.68
C ASP A 64 1.51 0.86 28.82
N LYS A 65 0.28 0.90 29.38
CA LYS A 65 -0.61 -0.26 29.47
C LYS A 65 -1.01 -0.76 28.08
N GLU A 66 -1.40 0.14 27.17
CA GLU A 66 -1.72 -0.21 25.79
C GLU A 66 -0.49 -0.70 25.01
N SER A 67 0.70 -0.14 25.28
CA SER A 67 1.95 -0.61 24.69
C SER A 67 2.28 -2.04 25.14
N LYS A 68 2.16 -2.34 26.43
CA LYS A 68 2.32 -3.72 26.96
C LYS A 68 1.28 -4.68 26.36
N ALA A 69 0.01 -4.26 26.26
CA ALA A 69 -1.04 -5.06 25.64
C ALA A 69 -0.77 -5.33 24.16
N LEU A 70 -0.28 -4.33 23.42
CA LEU A 70 0.14 -4.48 22.02
C LEU A 70 1.25 -5.53 21.88
N GLN A 71 2.26 -5.50 22.76
CA GLN A 71 3.31 -6.52 22.78
C GLN A 71 2.77 -7.91 23.12
N SER A 72 1.84 -8.01 24.08
CA SER A 72 1.18 -9.27 24.42
C SER A 72 0.47 -9.88 23.20
N LEU A 73 -0.33 -9.09 22.49
CA LEU A 73 -1.02 -9.55 21.26
C LEU A 73 -0.04 -9.92 20.14
N LEU A 74 1.07 -9.17 20.02
CA LEU A 74 2.14 -9.46 19.07
C LEU A 74 2.91 -10.74 19.39
N ASN A 75 2.89 -11.20 20.63
CA ASN A 75 3.59 -12.39 21.08
C ASN A 75 2.67 -13.62 21.19
N ASP A 76 1.36 -13.42 21.27
CA ASP A 76 0.38 -14.51 21.34
C ASP A 76 0.21 -15.20 19.97
N SER A 77 0.71 -16.42 19.83
CA SER A 77 0.63 -17.22 18.60
C SER A 77 -0.68 -18.00 18.46
N SER A 78 -1.51 -18.05 19.50
CA SER A 78 -2.80 -18.73 19.47
C SER A 78 -3.87 -17.93 18.72
N ILE A 79 -3.57 -16.66 18.40
CA ILE A 79 -4.50 -15.75 17.71
C ILE A 79 -3.95 -15.21 16.39
N ILE A 80 -4.86 -14.96 15.46
CA ILE A 80 -4.67 -14.20 14.24
C ILE A 80 -5.62 -13.00 14.26
N ILE A 81 -5.08 -11.82 13.94
CA ILE A 81 -5.85 -10.57 13.86
C ILE A 81 -6.01 -10.16 12.40
N ARG A 82 -7.27 -10.06 11.93
CA ARG A 82 -7.62 -9.69 10.54
C ARG A 82 -8.64 -8.54 10.53
N PRO A 83 -8.68 -7.73 9.47
CA PRO A 83 -9.82 -6.87 9.24
C PRO A 83 -11.04 -7.74 8.90
N ALA A 84 -12.22 -7.31 9.34
CA ALA A 84 -13.46 -7.85 8.81
C ALA A 84 -13.56 -7.53 7.31
N ASP A 85 -14.17 -8.44 6.54
CA ASP A 85 -14.39 -8.22 5.10
C ASP A 85 -15.25 -6.97 4.83
N LYS A 86 -16.23 -6.70 5.69
CA LYS A 86 -17.12 -5.52 5.63
C LYS A 86 -17.31 -4.93 7.02
N GLY A 87 -17.57 -3.62 7.10
CA GLY A 87 -18.00 -2.94 8.33
C GLY A 87 -16.91 -2.31 9.21
N SER A 88 -15.72 -2.03 8.67
CA SER A 88 -14.58 -1.36 9.35
C SER A 88 -14.05 -2.00 10.65
N GLY A 89 -14.54 -3.18 11.01
CA GLY A 89 -14.15 -3.92 12.22
C GLY A 89 -12.81 -4.65 12.10
N VAL A 90 -12.27 -5.02 13.26
CA VAL A 90 -11.11 -5.91 13.42
C VAL A 90 -11.60 -7.17 14.12
N VAL A 91 -11.13 -8.33 13.69
CA VAL A 91 -11.52 -9.65 14.18
C VAL A 91 -10.30 -10.36 14.73
N VAL A 92 -10.43 -10.91 15.93
CA VAL A 92 -9.46 -11.83 16.54
C VAL A 92 -9.99 -13.24 16.34
N VAL A 93 -9.18 -14.12 15.77
CA VAL A 93 -9.55 -15.50 15.46
C VAL A 93 -8.51 -16.42 16.07
N ASN A 94 -8.93 -17.60 16.56
CA ASN A 94 -8.00 -18.66 16.90
C ASN A 94 -7.17 -19.08 15.66
N THR A 95 -5.86 -19.25 15.83
CA THR A 95 -4.92 -19.58 14.74
C THR A 95 -5.25 -20.92 14.07
N GLU A 96 -5.59 -21.95 14.84
CA GLU A 96 -5.87 -23.29 14.34
C GLU A 96 -7.16 -23.30 13.53
N ASP A 97 -8.22 -22.66 14.04
CA ASP A 97 -9.49 -22.51 13.32
C ASP A 97 -9.32 -21.74 12.00
N TYR A 98 -8.51 -20.68 12.01
CA TYR A 98 -8.22 -19.90 10.82
C TYR A 98 -7.52 -20.74 9.75
N ILE A 99 -6.49 -21.51 10.15
CA ILE A 99 -5.74 -22.38 9.23
C ILE A 99 -6.66 -23.48 8.68
N LYS A 100 -7.35 -24.20 9.58
CA LYS A 100 -8.25 -25.31 9.23
C LYS A 100 -9.34 -24.87 8.25
N ASN A 101 -10.00 -23.73 8.50
CA ASN A 101 -11.08 -23.26 7.64
C ASN A 101 -10.59 -22.82 6.26
N LEU A 102 -9.42 -22.20 6.16
CA LEU A 102 -8.85 -21.81 4.87
C LEU A 102 -8.29 -23.01 4.10
N GLU A 103 -7.66 -23.97 4.77
CA GLU A 103 -7.24 -25.23 4.14
C GLU A 103 -8.45 -26.00 3.61
N LYS A 104 -9.53 -26.06 4.39
CA LYS A 104 -10.80 -26.64 3.95
C LYS A 104 -11.31 -25.94 2.68
N GLU A 105 -11.38 -24.60 2.69
CA GLU A 105 -11.81 -23.83 1.51
C GLU A 105 -10.92 -24.08 0.28
N MET A 106 -9.60 -24.18 0.46
CA MET A 106 -8.66 -24.43 -0.63
C MET A 106 -8.74 -25.88 -1.17
N ASN A 107 -9.04 -26.85 -0.31
CA ASN A 107 -9.09 -28.27 -0.69
C ASN A 107 -10.45 -28.68 -1.28
N GLU A 108 -11.53 -28.07 -0.82
CA GLU A 108 -12.90 -28.36 -1.31
C GLU A 108 -13.27 -27.52 -2.54
N CYS A 109 -12.52 -26.47 -2.84
CA CYS A 109 -12.77 -25.63 -4.01
C CYS A 109 -12.18 -26.25 -5.27
N ASP A 110 -13.01 -26.38 -6.30
CA ASP A 110 -12.65 -26.83 -7.66
C ASP A 110 -11.70 -25.87 -8.42
N SER A 111 -11.40 -24.71 -7.84
CA SER A 111 -10.54 -23.69 -8.42
C SER A 111 -9.06 -23.89 -8.08
N TYR A 112 -8.73 -24.69 -7.07
CA TYR A 112 -7.36 -24.91 -6.62
C TYR A 112 -6.97 -26.38 -6.63
N GLU A 113 -5.70 -26.64 -6.91
CA GLU A 113 -5.11 -27.97 -6.81
C GLU A 113 -3.83 -27.89 -5.97
N LYS A 114 -3.65 -28.85 -5.06
CA LYS A 114 -2.40 -28.98 -4.30
C LYS A 114 -1.24 -29.25 -5.24
N ASN A 115 -0.15 -28.54 -5.02
CA ASN A 115 1.06 -28.67 -5.79
C ASN A 115 2.20 -29.12 -4.86
N ASN A 116 2.79 -30.29 -5.12
CA ASN A 116 3.77 -30.93 -4.22
C ASN A 116 5.18 -30.28 -4.28
N GLY A 117 5.27 -28.95 -4.25
CA GLY A 117 6.53 -28.21 -4.15
C GLY A 117 7.40 -28.17 -5.42
N LYS A 118 6.90 -28.66 -6.57
CA LYS A 118 7.68 -28.81 -7.81
C LYS A 118 7.81 -27.50 -8.61
N CYS A 119 7.19 -26.41 -8.16
CA CYS A 119 6.87 -25.27 -9.03
C CYS A 119 7.45 -23.92 -8.59
N LYS A 120 8.36 -23.93 -7.60
CA LYS A 120 9.00 -22.71 -7.03
C LYS A 120 9.61 -21.74 -8.06
N HIS A 121 9.93 -22.25 -9.26
CA HIS A 121 10.44 -21.46 -10.38
C HIS A 121 9.65 -21.63 -11.68
N GLU A 122 8.50 -22.33 -11.68
CA GLU A 122 7.69 -22.55 -12.88
C GLU A 122 7.20 -21.20 -13.44
N ALA A 123 6.56 -20.38 -12.61
CA ALA A 123 6.04 -19.09 -13.02
C ALA A 123 7.14 -18.16 -13.57
N SER A 124 8.30 -18.09 -12.90
CA SER A 124 9.44 -17.28 -13.36
C SER A 124 10.00 -17.77 -14.70
N ARG A 125 10.08 -19.10 -14.91
CA ARG A 125 10.51 -19.68 -16.18
C ARG A 125 9.51 -19.39 -17.30
N ALA A 126 8.21 -19.52 -17.03
CA ALA A 126 7.14 -19.23 -17.99
C ALA A 126 7.17 -17.76 -18.42
N VAL A 127 7.22 -16.83 -17.46
CA VAL A 127 7.31 -15.39 -17.70
C VAL A 127 8.55 -15.05 -18.52
N LYS A 128 9.72 -15.59 -18.16
CA LYS A 128 10.98 -15.37 -18.90
C LYS A 128 10.89 -15.93 -20.32
N LYS A 129 10.32 -17.12 -20.51
CA LYS A 129 10.14 -17.74 -21.82
C LYS A 129 9.26 -16.88 -22.72
N VAL A 130 8.10 -16.45 -22.23
CA VAL A 130 7.14 -15.65 -23.00
C VAL A 130 7.70 -14.26 -23.30
N ALA A 131 8.28 -13.55 -22.32
CA ALA A 131 8.89 -12.25 -22.56
C ALA A 131 10.04 -12.31 -23.59
N ASN A 132 10.88 -13.35 -23.56
CA ASN A 132 11.93 -13.54 -24.56
C ASN A 132 11.38 -13.87 -25.95
N LYS A 133 10.31 -14.67 -26.02
CA LYS A 133 9.62 -15.01 -27.26
C LYS A 133 9.02 -13.74 -27.88
N LEU A 134 8.21 -12.99 -27.13
CA LEU A 134 7.56 -11.77 -27.62
C LEU A 134 8.58 -10.74 -28.14
N TYR A 135 9.74 -10.63 -27.49
CA TYR A 135 10.83 -9.77 -27.95
C TYR A 135 11.47 -10.28 -29.25
N ARG A 136 11.76 -11.59 -29.33
CA ARG A 136 12.32 -12.22 -30.53
C ARG A 136 11.40 -12.08 -31.72
N ASP A 137 10.10 -12.19 -31.49
CA ASP A 137 9.05 -12.08 -32.51
C ASP A 137 8.77 -10.60 -32.89
N GLY A 138 9.49 -9.63 -32.31
CA GLY A 138 9.34 -8.20 -32.61
C GLY A 138 8.04 -7.57 -32.06
N LEU A 139 7.31 -8.27 -31.19
CA LEU A 139 6.03 -7.80 -30.66
C LEU A 139 6.17 -6.83 -29.49
N ILE A 140 7.33 -6.82 -28.83
CA ILE A 140 7.67 -5.90 -27.73
C ILE A 140 9.11 -5.42 -27.85
N ASP A 141 9.38 -4.24 -27.30
CA ASP A 141 10.74 -3.70 -27.18
C ASP A 141 11.54 -4.34 -26.01
N GLN A 142 12.85 -4.10 -25.99
CA GLN A 142 13.76 -4.63 -24.97
C GLN A 142 13.42 -4.08 -23.57
N GLU A 143 12.92 -2.84 -23.48
CA GLU A 143 12.57 -2.22 -22.21
C GLU A 143 11.36 -2.90 -21.55
N LEU A 144 10.32 -3.16 -22.33
CA LEU A 144 9.14 -3.89 -21.90
C LEU A 144 9.52 -5.31 -21.51
N LYS A 145 10.33 -6.02 -22.30
CA LYS A 145 10.86 -7.34 -21.91
C LYS A 145 11.54 -7.31 -20.53
N ASP A 146 12.42 -6.35 -20.29
CA ASP A 146 13.12 -6.21 -19.00
C ASP A 146 12.19 -5.82 -17.85
N TYR A 147 11.10 -5.11 -18.15
CA TYR A 147 10.06 -4.81 -17.19
C TYR A 147 9.21 -6.06 -16.86
N LEU A 148 8.84 -6.84 -17.86
CA LEU A 148 8.01 -8.05 -17.68
C LEU A 148 8.69 -9.12 -16.83
N ILE A 149 10.03 -9.17 -16.79
CA ILE A 149 10.81 -10.17 -16.04
C ILE A 149 11.25 -9.60 -14.67
N PRO A 150 10.63 -10.01 -13.54
CA PRO A 150 11.05 -9.53 -12.23
C PRO A 150 12.41 -10.12 -11.84
N LYS A 151 13.32 -9.28 -11.30
CA LYS A 151 14.66 -9.73 -10.85
C LYS A 151 14.63 -10.64 -9.62
N HIS A 152 13.72 -10.37 -8.68
CA HIS A 152 13.61 -11.09 -7.42
C HIS A 152 12.13 -11.35 -7.08
N PRO A 153 11.48 -12.29 -7.79
CA PRO A 153 10.08 -12.61 -7.55
C PRO A 153 9.89 -13.23 -6.16
N GLN A 154 8.73 -12.96 -5.56
CA GLN A 154 8.28 -13.51 -4.28
C GLN A 154 7.11 -14.48 -4.51
N GLU A 155 6.93 -15.44 -3.61
CA GLU A 155 5.78 -16.33 -3.60
C GLU A 155 4.49 -15.55 -3.31
N ALA A 156 3.42 -15.85 -4.05
CA ALA A 156 2.12 -15.28 -3.77
C ALA A 156 1.55 -15.93 -2.49
N LYS A 157 0.97 -15.13 -1.58
CA LYS A 157 0.49 -15.65 -0.28
C LYS A 157 -1.01 -15.44 -0.12
N LEU A 158 -1.72 -16.49 0.26
CA LEU A 158 -3.14 -16.43 0.59
C LEU A 158 -3.37 -15.81 1.97
N LYS A 159 -4.41 -14.99 2.11
CA LYS A 159 -5.04 -14.67 3.41
C LYS A 159 -6.57 -14.71 3.29
N GLY A 160 -7.22 -14.91 4.43
CA GLY A 160 -8.66 -14.75 4.61
C GLY A 160 -9.01 -13.50 5.41
N ASN A 161 -10.03 -12.76 4.98
CA ASN A 161 -10.73 -11.80 5.83
C ASN A 161 -12.07 -12.39 6.27
N PRO A 162 -12.40 -12.45 7.58
CA PRO A 162 -13.68 -12.99 8.05
C PRO A 162 -14.88 -12.18 7.53
N LYS A 163 -15.85 -12.86 6.92
CA LYS A 163 -17.14 -12.28 6.50
C LYS A 163 -18.14 -12.35 7.66
N ILE A 164 -17.92 -11.51 8.68
CA ILE A 164 -18.73 -11.45 9.91
C ILE A 164 -20.23 -11.11 9.71
N HIS A 165 -20.64 -10.84 8.48
CA HIS A 165 -22.01 -10.51 8.08
C HIS A 165 -22.71 -11.70 7.42
N LYS A 166 -22.06 -12.87 7.34
CA LYS A 166 -22.60 -14.12 6.82
C LYS A 166 -22.59 -15.19 7.92
N ASN A 167 -23.54 -16.11 7.88
CA ASN A 167 -23.59 -17.24 8.80
C ASN A 167 -22.28 -18.04 8.78
N ASN A 168 -21.82 -18.49 9.94
CA ASN A 168 -20.54 -19.20 10.13
C ASN A 168 -19.26 -18.41 9.76
N ASN A 169 -19.38 -17.10 9.48
CA ASN A 169 -18.25 -16.19 9.25
C ASN A 169 -17.20 -16.72 8.24
N PRO A 170 -17.59 -17.17 7.03
CA PRO A 170 -16.65 -17.68 6.03
C PRO A 170 -15.61 -16.63 5.64
N TYR A 171 -14.50 -17.05 5.05
CA TYR A 171 -13.43 -16.13 4.68
C TYR A 171 -13.65 -15.55 3.27
N ARG A 172 -13.13 -14.33 3.05
CA ARG A 172 -12.77 -13.85 1.72
C ARG A 172 -11.31 -14.15 1.50
N THR A 173 -11.02 -15.12 0.65
CA THR A 173 -9.68 -15.47 0.21
C THR A 173 -9.12 -14.39 -0.71
N ILE A 174 -7.91 -13.91 -0.39
CA ILE A 174 -7.19 -12.87 -1.11
C ILE A 174 -5.74 -13.30 -1.27
N VAL A 175 -5.24 -13.25 -2.49
CA VAL A 175 -3.86 -13.53 -2.86
C VAL A 175 -3.07 -12.24 -2.85
N ASN A 176 -1.93 -12.24 -2.14
CA ASN A 176 -0.95 -11.18 -2.27
C ASN A 176 -0.11 -11.41 -3.54
N GLY A 177 -0.47 -10.72 -4.62
CA GLY A 177 0.25 -10.71 -5.89
C GLY A 177 1.44 -9.74 -5.96
N ILE A 178 1.82 -9.09 -4.85
CA ILE A 178 2.90 -8.09 -4.86
C ILE A 178 4.25 -8.78 -5.02
N ARG A 179 5.04 -8.31 -5.99
CA ARG A 179 6.37 -8.82 -6.38
C ARG A 179 6.38 -10.27 -6.84
N THR A 180 5.25 -10.82 -7.26
CA THR A 180 5.22 -12.18 -7.83
C THR A 180 5.85 -12.20 -9.22
N ALA A 181 6.13 -13.40 -9.74
CA ALA A 181 6.68 -13.57 -11.08
C ALA A 181 5.78 -12.97 -12.18
N THR A 182 4.46 -13.06 -12.01
CA THR A 182 3.45 -12.65 -12.99
C THR A 182 2.96 -11.20 -12.80
N GLU A 183 3.37 -10.50 -11.73
CA GLU A 183 2.84 -9.17 -11.37
C GLU A 183 2.94 -8.15 -12.51
N ASN A 184 4.09 -8.07 -13.18
CA ASN A 184 4.33 -7.06 -14.20
C ASN A 184 3.58 -7.36 -15.52
N MET A 185 3.46 -8.63 -15.90
CA MET A 185 2.60 -9.05 -17.03
C MET A 185 1.13 -8.72 -16.73
N ALA A 186 0.67 -9.02 -15.52
CA ALA A 186 -0.69 -8.69 -15.08
C ALA A 186 -0.95 -7.17 -15.09
N GLU A 187 0.04 -6.35 -14.70
CA GLU A 187 -0.06 -4.89 -14.75
C GLU A 187 -0.18 -4.34 -16.18
N VAL A 188 0.59 -4.88 -17.13
CA VAL A 188 0.50 -4.47 -18.54
C VAL A 188 -0.86 -4.84 -19.09
N ALA A 189 -1.26 -6.10 -18.96
CA ALA A 189 -2.54 -6.58 -19.47
C ALA A 189 -3.75 -5.83 -18.88
N GLU A 190 -3.75 -5.54 -17.57
CA GLU A 190 -4.82 -4.78 -16.92
C GLU A 190 -4.99 -3.38 -17.54
N LYS A 191 -3.89 -2.69 -17.85
CA LYS A 191 -3.93 -1.35 -18.44
C LYS A 191 -4.50 -1.36 -19.85
N GLU A 192 -4.08 -2.33 -20.66
CA GLU A 192 -4.55 -2.46 -22.04
C GLU A 192 -6.05 -2.79 -22.10
N LEU A 193 -6.58 -3.52 -21.11
CA LEU A 193 -8.02 -3.82 -21.03
C LEU A 193 -8.87 -2.64 -20.50
N ASN A 194 -8.28 -1.57 -19.97
CA ASN A 194 -9.02 -0.55 -19.23
C ASN A 194 -9.98 0.26 -20.11
N GLU A 195 -9.55 0.65 -21.31
CA GLU A 195 -10.35 1.44 -22.26
C GLU A 195 -11.65 0.70 -22.64
N PHE A 196 -11.56 -0.60 -22.88
CA PHE A 196 -12.71 -1.41 -23.24
C PHE A 196 -13.73 -1.56 -22.11
N VAL A 197 -13.25 -1.77 -20.87
CA VAL A 197 -14.15 -2.02 -19.74
C VAL A 197 -14.99 -0.78 -19.43
N GLU A 198 -14.38 0.41 -19.46
CA GLU A 198 -15.06 1.67 -19.10
C GLU A 198 -16.12 2.10 -20.13
N THR A 199 -16.06 1.61 -21.37
CA THR A 199 -17.04 1.91 -22.43
C THR A 199 -18.24 0.96 -22.46
N THR A 200 -18.29 -0.02 -21.55
CA THR A 200 -19.41 -0.98 -21.49
C THR A 200 -20.71 -0.28 -21.05
N PRO A 201 -21.86 -0.47 -21.74
CA PRO A 201 -23.10 0.22 -21.41
C PRO A 201 -23.61 0.00 -19.98
N SER A 202 -23.40 -1.21 -19.43
CA SER A 202 -23.77 -1.56 -18.06
C SER A 202 -22.78 -1.04 -17.01
N TYR A 203 -21.60 -0.54 -17.39
CA TYR A 203 -20.52 -0.24 -16.45
C TYR A 203 -20.90 0.80 -15.39
N ILE A 204 -20.44 0.60 -14.16
CA ILE A 204 -20.42 1.61 -13.09
C ILE A 204 -19.00 1.76 -12.58
N LYS A 205 -18.50 2.99 -12.52
CA LYS A 205 -17.17 3.31 -11.96
C LYS A 205 -17.15 3.34 -10.44
N ASP A 206 -18.12 4.00 -9.84
CA ASP A 206 -18.32 4.19 -8.41
C ASP A 206 -19.74 4.71 -8.12
N THR A 207 -20.06 4.92 -6.85
CA THR A 207 -21.35 5.48 -6.42
C THR A 207 -21.72 6.80 -7.11
N THR A 208 -20.76 7.69 -7.34
CA THR A 208 -21.05 9.00 -7.93
C THR A 208 -21.50 8.81 -9.37
N ASP A 209 -20.78 7.97 -10.12
CA ASP A 209 -21.16 7.59 -11.49
C ASP A 209 -22.53 6.90 -11.53
N PHE A 210 -22.83 6.04 -10.56
CA PHE A 210 -24.16 5.43 -10.41
C PHE A 210 -25.26 6.49 -10.20
N LEU A 211 -25.06 7.42 -9.27
CA LEU A 211 -26.02 8.49 -8.99
C LEU A 211 -26.24 9.39 -10.20
N THR A 212 -25.19 9.68 -10.96
CA THR A 212 -25.30 10.45 -12.21
C THR A 212 -26.10 9.69 -13.27
N LYS A 213 -25.85 8.39 -13.44
CA LYS A 213 -26.61 7.54 -14.37
C LYS A 213 -28.08 7.37 -13.98
N LEU A 214 -28.41 7.41 -12.69
CA LEU A 214 -29.81 7.44 -12.27
C LEU A 214 -30.55 8.71 -12.75
N GLN A 215 -29.85 9.80 -13.09
CA GLN A 215 -30.46 11.01 -13.66
C GLN A 215 -30.83 10.85 -15.14
N GLU A 216 -30.34 9.79 -15.82
CA GLU A 216 -30.70 9.46 -17.20
C GLU A 216 -32.10 8.82 -17.30
N ILE A 217 -32.66 8.37 -16.16
CA ILE A 217 -33.97 7.75 -16.09
C ILE A 217 -35.06 8.82 -16.29
N PRO A 218 -36.14 8.54 -17.04
CA PRO A 218 -37.25 9.48 -17.22
C PRO A 218 -37.81 10.00 -15.90
N ASN A 219 -38.28 11.25 -15.92
CA ASN A 219 -38.85 11.93 -14.74
C ASN A 219 -40.06 11.20 -14.12
N GLU A 220 -40.76 10.38 -14.90
CA GLU A 220 -41.85 9.55 -14.42
C GLU A 220 -41.61 8.07 -14.74
N ILE A 221 -41.43 7.28 -13.69
CA ILE A 221 -41.24 5.83 -13.75
C ILE A 221 -42.62 5.15 -13.83
N PRO A 222 -42.79 4.08 -14.63
CA PRO A 222 -44.04 3.32 -14.65
C PRO A 222 -44.45 2.84 -13.25
N GLU A 223 -45.74 2.92 -12.94
CA GLU A 223 -46.26 2.63 -11.59
C GLU A 223 -46.01 1.18 -11.16
N ASN A 224 -46.00 0.25 -12.10
CA ASN A 224 -45.71 -1.17 -11.87
C ASN A 224 -44.21 -1.49 -11.76
N THR A 225 -43.32 -0.47 -11.76
CA THR A 225 -41.87 -0.70 -11.72
C THR A 225 -41.42 -1.26 -10.37
N MET A 226 -40.58 -2.29 -10.42
CA MET A 226 -39.88 -2.87 -9.28
C MET A 226 -38.37 -2.71 -9.41
N LEU A 227 -37.70 -2.54 -8.27
CA LEU A 227 -36.24 -2.54 -8.18
C LEU A 227 -35.73 -3.95 -7.91
N PHE A 228 -34.67 -4.34 -8.59
CA PHE A 228 -33.92 -5.54 -8.26
C PHE A 228 -32.42 -5.25 -8.21
N CYS A 229 -31.74 -6.09 -7.43
CA CYS A 229 -30.29 -6.20 -7.42
C CYS A 229 -29.92 -7.66 -7.61
N PHE A 230 -28.73 -7.94 -8.14
CA PHE A 230 -28.16 -9.27 -8.02
C PHE A 230 -26.68 -9.23 -7.67
N ASP A 231 -26.19 -10.31 -7.08
CA ASP A 231 -24.77 -10.55 -6.77
C ASP A 231 -24.29 -11.76 -7.58
N VAL A 232 -23.15 -11.64 -8.25
CA VAL A 232 -22.51 -12.78 -8.93
C VAL A 232 -21.77 -13.64 -7.91
N ILE A 233 -22.16 -14.91 -7.78
CA ILE A 233 -21.55 -15.83 -6.83
C ILE A 233 -20.09 -16.10 -7.21
N LYS A 234 -19.17 -15.63 -6.35
CA LYS A 234 -17.72 -15.87 -6.44
C LYS A 234 -17.16 -15.52 -7.84
N LEU A 235 -17.51 -14.37 -8.41
CA LEU A 235 -17.15 -13.95 -9.78
C LEU A 235 -15.74 -14.37 -10.24
N TYR A 236 -14.68 -13.94 -9.53
CA TYR A 236 -13.29 -14.15 -9.98
C TYR A 236 -12.89 -15.62 -10.21
N PRO A 237 -13.06 -16.55 -9.25
CA PRO A 237 -12.77 -17.97 -9.46
C PRO A 237 -13.77 -18.67 -10.41
N SER A 238 -14.99 -18.15 -10.55
CA SER A 238 -16.07 -18.76 -11.34
C SER A 238 -15.88 -18.60 -12.86
N ILE A 239 -15.10 -17.63 -13.33
CA ILE A 239 -14.92 -17.37 -14.77
C ILE A 239 -14.15 -18.52 -15.45
N PRO A 240 -14.69 -19.16 -16.50
CA PRO A 240 -13.95 -20.15 -17.28
C PRO A 240 -12.78 -19.48 -18.00
N LYS A 241 -11.57 -20.02 -17.83
CA LYS A 241 -10.34 -19.44 -18.38
C LYS A 241 -10.45 -19.15 -19.88
N GLN A 242 -10.95 -20.11 -20.66
CA GLN A 242 -11.05 -19.98 -22.12
C GLN A 242 -12.04 -18.88 -22.53
N LYS A 243 -13.25 -18.88 -21.97
CA LYS A 243 -14.25 -17.83 -22.26
C LYS A 243 -13.78 -16.44 -21.83
N GLY A 244 -13.08 -16.35 -20.70
CA GLY A 244 -12.46 -15.10 -20.25
C GLY A 244 -11.35 -14.60 -21.19
N LEU A 245 -10.52 -15.51 -21.73
CA LEU A 245 -9.51 -15.18 -22.74
C LEU A 245 -10.15 -14.69 -24.05
N GLU A 246 -11.22 -15.35 -24.50
CA GLU A 246 -11.98 -14.93 -25.68
C GLU A 246 -12.59 -13.54 -25.49
N ALA A 247 -13.17 -13.26 -24.32
CA ALA A 247 -13.67 -11.93 -23.96
C ALA A 247 -12.58 -10.87 -23.97
N CYS A 248 -11.40 -11.18 -23.42
CA CYS A 248 -10.25 -10.29 -23.45
C CYS A 248 -9.73 -10.07 -24.88
N ARG A 249 -9.74 -11.09 -25.74
CA ARG A 249 -9.29 -10.95 -27.13
C ARG A 249 -10.14 -9.93 -27.88
N GLU A 250 -11.46 -10.03 -27.79
CA GLU A 250 -12.38 -9.06 -28.40
C GLU A 250 -12.18 -7.67 -27.83
N ALA A 251 -12.03 -7.56 -26.50
CA ALA A 251 -11.73 -6.29 -25.83
C ALA A 251 -10.45 -5.62 -26.36
N LEU A 252 -9.41 -6.42 -26.60
CA LEU A 252 -8.12 -5.91 -27.06
C LEU A 252 -8.17 -5.45 -28.52
N GLU A 253 -9.08 -5.98 -29.33
CA GLU A 253 -9.23 -5.59 -30.73
C GLU A 253 -9.91 -4.23 -30.92
N THR A 254 -10.72 -3.80 -29.95
CA THR A 254 -11.38 -2.48 -29.98
C THR A 254 -10.51 -1.33 -29.49
N ARG A 255 -9.29 -1.60 -28.99
CA ARG A 255 -8.39 -0.57 -28.47
C ARG A 255 -7.94 0.39 -29.56
N THR A 256 -7.82 1.66 -29.19
CA THR A 256 -7.29 2.70 -30.07
C THR A 256 -5.77 2.60 -30.20
N ASP A 257 -5.07 2.36 -29.09
CA ASP A 257 -3.63 2.12 -29.07
C ASP A 257 -3.31 0.61 -29.20
N LYS A 258 -2.67 0.23 -30.31
CA LYS A 258 -2.18 -1.14 -30.57
C LYS A 258 -0.65 -1.24 -30.57
N THR A 259 0.04 -0.30 -29.92
CA THR A 259 1.51 -0.30 -29.77
C THR A 259 2.04 -1.63 -29.24
N ILE A 260 1.34 -2.23 -28.28
CA ILE A 260 1.50 -3.65 -27.97
C ILE A 260 0.42 -4.42 -28.74
N PRO A 261 0.78 -5.33 -29.65
CA PRO A 261 -0.19 -6.15 -30.38
C PRO A 261 -1.08 -6.97 -29.45
N SER A 262 -2.37 -7.10 -29.77
CA SER A 262 -3.34 -7.85 -28.96
C SER A 262 -2.88 -9.27 -28.65
N LYS A 263 -2.26 -9.94 -29.64
CA LYS A 263 -1.68 -11.28 -29.49
C LYS A 263 -0.63 -11.36 -28.38
N ALA A 264 0.23 -10.34 -28.25
CA ALA A 264 1.25 -10.31 -27.20
C ALA A 264 0.61 -10.17 -25.82
N ILE A 265 -0.44 -9.35 -25.70
CA ILE A 265 -1.17 -9.15 -24.45
C ILE A 265 -1.95 -10.42 -24.08
N GLU A 266 -2.57 -11.09 -25.05
CA GLU A 266 -3.24 -12.38 -24.85
C GLU A 266 -2.27 -13.45 -24.32
N GLU A 267 -1.05 -13.52 -24.85
CA GLU A 267 0.00 -14.40 -24.32
C GLU A 267 0.40 -14.04 -22.89
N MET A 268 0.44 -12.74 -22.55
CA MET A 268 0.67 -12.28 -21.17
C MET A 268 -0.47 -12.69 -20.23
N ILE A 269 -1.73 -12.47 -20.62
CA ILE A 269 -2.93 -12.85 -19.85
C ILE A 269 -2.91 -14.37 -19.61
N THR A 270 -2.70 -15.16 -20.67
CA THR A 270 -2.62 -16.63 -20.58
C THR A 270 -1.52 -17.06 -19.60
N THR A 271 -0.34 -16.43 -19.69
CA THR A 271 0.78 -16.72 -18.78
C THR A 271 0.44 -16.40 -17.34
N VAL A 272 -0.24 -15.28 -17.07
CA VAL A 272 -0.68 -14.90 -15.72
C VAL A 272 -1.67 -15.94 -15.18
N LEU A 273 -2.69 -16.32 -15.96
CA LEU A 273 -3.71 -17.28 -15.54
C LEU A 273 -3.12 -18.67 -15.27
N ASP A 274 -2.20 -19.15 -16.12
CA ASP A 274 -1.60 -20.48 -15.99
C ASP A 274 -0.56 -20.61 -14.87
N ASN A 275 -0.05 -19.49 -14.36
CA ASN A 275 1.05 -19.46 -13.40
C ASN A 275 0.67 -18.78 -12.08
N ASN A 276 -0.61 -18.83 -11.71
CA ASN A 276 -1.10 -18.43 -10.39
C ASN A 276 -0.79 -19.51 -9.34
N ILE A 277 0.44 -19.47 -8.83
CA ILE A 277 0.93 -20.32 -7.75
C ILE A 277 0.84 -19.56 -6.43
N ILE A 278 0.14 -20.15 -5.47
CA ILE A 278 -0.18 -19.52 -4.18
C ILE A 278 0.29 -20.43 -3.06
N THR A 279 0.93 -19.84 -2.05
CA THR A 279 1.38 -20.57 -0.86
C THR A 279 0.49 -20.23 0.34
N PHE A 280 0.01 -21.26 1.04
CA PHE A 280 -0.70 -21.13 2.31
C PHE A 280 -0.24 -22.22 3.29
N ASN A 281 0.12 -21.83 4.52
CA ASN A 281 0.60 -22.73 5.57
C ASN A 281 1.71 -23.71 5.10
N GLY A 282 2.65 -23.22 4.28
CA GLY A 282 3.74 -24.05 3.73
C GLY A 282 3.34 -24.97 2.57
N THR A 283 2.05 -25.06 2.23
CA THR A 283 1.55 -25.82 1.08
C THR A 283 1.39 -24.90 -0.14
N GLU A 284 1.85 -25.37 -1.30
CA GLU A 284 1.64 -24.69 -2.58
C GLU A 284 0.33 -25.17 -3.23
N TYR A 285 -0.40 -24.24 -3.83
CA TYR A 285 -1.63 -24.46 -4.59
C TYR A 285 -1.50 -23.80 -5.95
N LYS A 286 -1.95 -24.47 -7.00
CA LYS A 286 -2.08 -23.90 -8.35
C LYS A 286 -3.55 -23.61 -8.62
N GLN A 287 -3.86 -22.36 -8.98
CA GLN A 287 -5.22 -22.02 -9.40
C GLN A 287 -5.47 -22.54 -10.81
N ARG A 288 -6.56 -23.30 -10.98
CA ARG A 288 -6.96 -23.93 -12.25
C ARG A 288 -8.11 -23.20 -12.94
N LYS A 289 -8.99 -22.57 -12.17
CA LYS A 289 -10.17 -21.85 -12.68
C LYS A 289 -10.16 -20.39 -12.26
N GLY A 290 -10.70 -19.54 -13.13
CA GLY A 290 -10.81 -18.11 -12.91
C GLY A 290 -9.47 -17.39 -12.77
N VAL A 291 -9.56 -16.21 -12.16
CA VAL A 291 -8.40 -15.35 -11.89
C VAL A 291 -8.23 -15.18 -10.38
N ALA A 292 -6.98 -15.08 -9.91
CA ALA A 292 -6.70 -14.93 -8.50
C ALA A 292 -7.27 -13.61 -7.95
N ILE A 293 -8.05 -13.68 -6.87
CA ILE A 293 -8.52 -12.51 -6.13
C ILE A 293 -7.31 -11.78 -5.57
N GLY A 294 -7.03 -10.57 -6.05
CA GLY A 294 -5.85 -9.79 -5.68
C GLY A 294 -4.73 -9.77 -6.73
N SER A 295 -4.89 -10.50 -7.85
CA SER A 295 -4.09 -10.26 -9.06
C SER A 295 -4.39 -8.88 -9.64
N LYS A 296 -3.37 -8.19 -10.19
CA LYS A 296 -3.55 -6.92 -10.90
C LYS A 296 -4.48 -7.05 -12.11
N LEU A 297 -4.49 -8.21 -12.76
CA LEU A 297 -5.34 -8.53 -13.93
C LEU A 297 -6.81 -8.79 -13.55
N GLY A 298 -7.09 -9.03 -12.27
CA GLY A 298 -8.37 -9.62 -11.87
C GLY A 298 -9.58 -8.80 -12.30
N ARG A 299 -9.53 -7.47 -12.08
CA ARG A 299 -10.69 -6.59 -12.28
C ARG A 299 -11.07 -6.49 -13.75
N ASN A 300 -10.15 -6.12 -14.64
CA ASN A 300 -10.53 -5.92 -16.04
C ASN A 300 -10.75 -7.25 -16.77
N PHE A 301 -10.07 -8.33 -16.38
CA PHE A 301 -10.41 -9.68 -16.86
C PHE A 301 -11.87 -10.05 -16.53
N ALA A 302 -12.28 -9.85 -15.27
CA ALA A 302 -13.65 -10.15 -14.86
C ALA A 302 -14.68 -9.24 -15.55
N CYS A 303 -14.38 -7.94 -15.69
CA CYS A 303 -15.28 -7.01 -16.35
C CYS A 303 -15.40 -7.29 -17.87
N ALA A 304 -14.31 -7.66 -18.54
CA ALA A 304 -14.34 -8.04 -19.96
C ALA A 304 -15.23 -9.26 -20.19
N TYR A 305 -15.10 -10.29 -19.36
CA TYR A 305 -15.99 -11.45 -19.42
C TYR A 305 -17.45 -11.06 -19.11
N MET A 306 -17.68 -10.30 -18.04
CA MET A 306 -19.04 -9.93 -17.64
C MET A 306 -19.73 -9.00 -18.63
N ARG A 307 -18.99 -8.25 -19.46
CA ARG A 307 -19.59 -7.49 -20.56
C ARG A 307 -20.31 -8.41 -21.55
N LYS A 308 -19.66 -9.48 -21.99
CA LYS A 308 -20.30 -10.47 -22.88
C LYS A 308 -21.53 -11.08 -22.23
N TRP A 309 -21.41 -11.44 -20.95
CA TRP A 309 -22.53 -11.96 -20.18
C TRP A 309 -23.69 -10.95 -20.10
N ASP A 310 -23.40 -9.66 -19.90
CA ASP A 310 -24.41 -8.61 -19.91
C ASP A 310 -25.06 -8.46 -21.30
N GLU A 311 -24.27 -8.51 -22.38
CA GLU A 311 -24.75 -8.43 -23.76
C GLU A 311 -25.70 -9.59 -24.08
N GLU A 312 -25.39 -10.82 -23.64
CA GLU A 312 -26.30 -11.96 -23.74
C GLU A 312 -27.55 -11.78 -22.88
N LEU A 313 -27.40 -11.24 -21.65
CA LEU A 313 -28.53 -10.99 -20.76
C LEU A 313 -29.53 -10.00 -21.39
N MET A 314 -29.04 -8.99 -22.10
CA MET A 314 -29.86 -7.98 -22.78
C MET A 314 -30.51 -8.48 -24.09
N LYS A 315 -30.27 -9.74 -24.52
CA LYS A 315 -30.98 -10.37 -25.65
C LYS A 315 -32.30 -11.02 -25.24
N ASN A 316 -32.63 -11.05 -23.95
CA ASN A 316 -33.92 -11.59 -23.49
C ASN A 316 -35.08 -10.78 -24.11
N GLU A 317 -36.24 -11.42 -24.29
CA GLU A 317 -37.46 -10.75 -24.76
C GLU A 317 -37.88 -9.60 -23.84
N PHE A 318 -37.77 -9.82 -22.52
CA PHE A 318 -38.09 -8.83 -21.49
C PHE A 318 -36.80 -8.33 -20.84
N ILE A 319 -36.51 -7.05 -21.05
CA ILE A 319 -35.33 -6.39 -20.48
C ILE A 319 -35.73 -5.29 -19.49
N PRO A 320 -34.87 -4.99 -18.50
CA PRO A 320 -35.08 -3.86 -17.60
C PRO A 320 -34.97 -2.51 -18.34
N ILE A 321 -35.75 -1.51 -17.90
CA ILE A 321 -35.68 -0.15 -18.46
C ILE A 321 -34.37 0.57 -18.09
N PHE A 322 -33.70 0.10 -17.05
CA PHE A 322 -32.39 0.56 -16.62
C PHE A 322 -31.63 -0.62 -16.04
N TYR A 323 -30.41 -0.84 -16.50
CA TYR A 323 -29.51 -1.86 -15.97
C TYR A 323 -28.08 -1.34 -15.93
N LYS A 324 -27.46 -1.45 -14.76
CA LYS A 324 -26.06 -1.12 -14.55
C LYS A 324 -25.44 -2.08 -13.53
N ARG A 325 -24.13 -2.30 -13.63
CA ARG A 325 -23.36 -3.26 -12.84
C ARG A 325 -22.04 -2.66 -12.38
N TYR A 326 -21.78 -2.81 -11.08
CA TYR A 326 -20.49 -2.55 -10.45
C TYR A 326 -19.79 -3.89 -10.20
N ILE A 327 -18.94 -4.31 -11.13
CA ILE A 327 -18.18 -5.58 -11.03
C ILE A 327 -19.13 -6.79 -10.83
N ASP A 328 -19.32 -7.26 -9.60
CA ASP A 328 -20.17 -8.40 -9.22
C ASP A 328 -21.60 -7.99 -8.83
N ASP A 329 -21.83 -6.72 -8.49
CA ASP A 329 -23.14 -6.22 -8.06
C ASP A 329 -23.91 -5.60 -9.25
N GLY A 330 -25.04 -6.21 -9.65
CA GLY A 330 -25.96 -5.70 -10.67
C GLY A 330 -27.18 -4.99 -10.07
N PHE A 331 -27.73 -3.99 -10.76
CA PHE A 331 -28.91 -3.24 -10.37
C PHE A 331 -29.79 -2.90 -11.57
N GLY A 332 -31.11 -2.98 -11.41
CA GLY A 332 -32.03 -2.55 -12.46
C GLY A 332 -33.45 -2.22 -12.02
N PHE A 333 -34.16 -1.57 -12.95
CA PHE A 333 -35.58 -1.23 -12.87
C PHE A 333 -36.37 -2.14 -13.80
N TRP A 334 -37.38 -2.82 -13.27
CA TRP A 334 -38.15 -3.86 -13.95
C TRP A 334 -39.63 -3.52 -14.04
N THR A 335 -40.24 -3.69 -15.21
CA THR A 335 -41.63 -3.27 -15.49
C THR A 335 -42.55 -4.40 -15.94
N HIS A 336 -42.07 -5.65 -15.95
CA HIS A 336 -42.79 -6.78 -16.58
C HIS A 336 -43.39 -7.77 -15.57
N GLY A 337 -43.51 -7.36 -14.30
CA GLY A 337 -44.04 -8.21 -13.23
C GLY A 337 -43.05 -9.23 -12.67
N LEU A 338 -43.40 -9.84 -11.54
CA LEU A 338 -42.51 -10.73 -10.78
C LEU A 338 -42.24 -12.06 -11.50
N GLU A 339 -43.25 -12.61 -12.19
CA GLU A 339 -43.12 -13.86 -12.94
C GLU A 339 -42.05 -13.76 -14.03
N LYS A 340 -42.13 -12.73 -14.88
CA LYS A 340 -41.12 -12.47 -15.91
C LYS A 340 -39.76 -12.12 -15.33
N LEU A 341 -39.70 -11.51 -14.15
CA LEU A 341 -38.42 -11.27 -13.47
C LEU A 341 -37.76 -12.60 -13.02
N ASN A 342 -38.55 -13.57 -12.58
CA ASN A 342 -38.05 -14.90 -12.25
C ASN A 342 -37.57 -15.65 -13.50
N GLU A 343 -38.31 -15.56 -14.62
CA GLU A 343 -37.84 -16.09 -15.91
C GLU A 343 -36.52 -15.43 -16.35
N PHE A 344 -36.40 -14.11 -16.20
CA PHE A 344 -35.17 -13.36 -16.47
C PHE A 344 -34.01 -13.83 -15.59
N LEU A 345 -34.24 -14.10 -14.30
CA LEU A 345 -33.25 -14.70 -13.40
C LEU A 345 -32.85 -16.12 -13.84
N MET A 346 -33.82 -16.95 -14.24
CA MET A 346 -33.54 -18.29 -14.75
C MET A 346 -32.69 -18.22 -16.01
N PHE A 347 -33.01 -17.33 -16.94
CA PHE A 347 -32.22 -17.08 -18.14
C PHE A 347 -30.81 -16.61 -17.79
N ALA A 348 -30.65 -15.66 -16.86
CA ALA A 348 -29.35 -15.18 -16.41
C ALA A 348 -28.43 -16.31 -15.91
N ASN A 349 -28.99 -17.27 -15.17
CA ASN A 349 -28.27 -18.45 -14.68
C ASN A 349 -28.05 -19.54 -15.74
N GLN A 350 -28.73 -19.47 -16.89
CA GLN A 350 -28.55 -20.38 -18.03
C GLN A 350 -27.48 -19.90 -19.02
N ILE A 351 -27.19 -18.59 -19.10
CA ILE A 351 -26.19 -18.01 -20.01
C ILE A 351 -24.83 -18.72 -19.86
N ASP A 352 -24.38 -18.93 -18.62
CA ASP A 352 -23.20 -19.72 -18.34
C ASP A 352 -23.33 -20.47 -17.02
N LYS A 353 -23.29 -21.81 -17.06
CA LYS A 353 -23.42 -22.67 -15.87
C LYS A 353 -22.33 -22.41 -14.82
N SER A 354 -21.20 -21.83 -15.20
CA SER A 354 -20.15 -21.46 -14.24
C SER A 354 -20.41 -20.13 -13.53
N ILE A 355 -21.30 -19.29 -14.05
CA ILE A 355 -21.63 -17.97 -13.50
C ILE A 355 -23.06 -18.00 -13.01
N GLN A 356 -23.21 -17.90 -11.70
CA GLN A 356 -24.52 -17.93 -11.07
C GLN A 356 -24.76 -16.61 -10.34
N VAL A 357 -25.98 -16.11 -10.40
CA VAL A 357 -26.40 -14.85 -9.79
C VAL A 357 -27.52 -15.09 -8.80
N GLU A 358 -27.42 -14.43 -7.64
CA GLU A 358 -28.47 -14.37 -6.62
C GLU A 358 -29.18 -13.03 -6.73
N MET A 359 -30.49 -13.04 -7.02
CA MET A 359 -31.29 -11.82 -7.17
C MET A 359 -32.10 -11.51 -5.91
N ARG A 360 -32.20 -10.22 -5.60
CA ARG A 360 -33.06 -9.67 -4.54
C ARG A 360 -34.00 -8.65 -5.17
N VAL A 361 -35.28 -8.79 -4.85
CA VAL A 361 -36.35 -7.90 -5.34
C VAL A 361 -36.78 -6.99 -4.19
N GLY A 362 -36.66 -5.68 -4.38
CA GLY A 362 -36.96 -4.68 -3.35
C GLY A 362 -38.31 -3.98 -3.52
N GLY A 363 -39.06 -4.29 -4.57
CA GLY A 363 -40.29 -3.57 -4.90
C GLY A 363 -39.97 -2.10 -5.18
N LYS A 364 -40.31 -1.19 -4.27
CA LYS A 364 -40.05 0.25 -4.41
C LYS A 364 -38.77 0.74 -3.75
N GLU A 365 -38.08 -0.10 -2.97
CA GLU A 365 -36.88 0.29 -2.22
C GLU A 365 -35.85 -0.84 -2.18
N ILE A 366 -34.60 -0.56 -2.56
CA ILE A 366 -33.51 -1.54 -2.44
C ILE A 366 -32.17 -0.86 -2.18
N GLU A 367 -31.29 -1.52 -1.43
CA GLU A 367 -29.91 -1.08 -1.28
C GLU A 367 -29.01 -1.53 -2.45
N PHE A 368 -28.21 -0.60 -2.96
CA PHE A 368 -27.19 -0.84 -3.96
C PHE A 368 -25.96 0.05 -3.69
N LEU A 369 -24.77 -0.54 -3.73
CA LEU A 369 -23.52 0.09 -3.28
C LEU A 369 -23.65 0.66 -1.85
N ASP A 370 -23.50 1.97 -1.69
CA ASP A 370 -23.69 2.71 -0.45
C ASP A 370 -24.94 3.60 -0.47
N THR A 371 -25.91 3.25 -1.32
CA THR A 371 -27.18 3.96 -1.48
C THR A 371 -28.37 3.06 -1.16
N ILE A 372 -29.44 3.66 -0.67
CA ILE A 372 -30.79 3.13 -0.75
C ILE A 372 -31.45 3.85 -1.91
N VAL A 373 -31.92 3.11 -2.92
CA VAL A 373 -32.69 3.65 -4.04
C VAL A 373 -34.16 3.42 -3.77
N LYS A 374 -34.97 4.46 -3.91
CA LYS A 374 -36.42 4.45 -3.69
C LYS A 374 -37.16 5.00 -4.90
N ILE A 375 -38.34 4.46 -5.15
CA ILE A 375 -39.32 5.02 -6.08
C ILE A 375 -40.45 5.64 -5.25
N GLU A 376 -40.53 6.96 -5.24
CA GLU A 376 -41.58 7.72 -4.55
C GLU A 376 -42.18 8.73 -5.52
N ASP A 377 -43.51 8.82 -5.57
CA ASP A 377 -44.23 9.70 -6.52
C ASP A 377 -43.74 9.54 -7.97
N ARG A 378 -43.50 8.29 -8.37
CA ARG A 378 -42.95 7.91 -9.70
C ARG A 378 -41.56 8.49 -10.00
N LYS A 379 -40.80 8.96 -9.00
CA LYS A 379 -39.45 9.52 -9.13
C LYS A 379 -38.41 8.70 -8.39
N VAL A 380 -37.17 8.74 -8.87
CA VAL A 380 -36.03 8.11 -8.19
C VAL A 380 -35.51 9.01 -7.08
N ILE A 381 -35.43 8.46 -5.88
CA ILE A 381 -34.88 9.13 -4.71
C ILE A 381 -33.78 8.26 -4.12
N THR A 382 -32.68 8.87 -3.67
CA THR A 382 -31.57 8.16 -3.06
C THR A 382 -31.29 8.63 -1.65
N SER A 383 -30.89 7.71 -0.79
CA SER A 383 -30.49 7.95 0.61
C SER A 383 -29.22 7.16 0.95
N LEU A 384 -28.55 7.50 2.05
CA LEU A 384 -27.34 6.76 2.46
C LEU A 384 -27.72 5.38 3.00
N TYR A 385 -27.14 4.33 2.41
CA TYR A 385 -27.12 3.00 3.02
C TYR A 385 -25.84 2.79 3.83
N THR A 386 -25.98 2.22 5.02
CA THR A 386 -24.86 1.74 5.84
C THR A 386 -25.19 0.33 6.31
N LYS A 387 -24.27 -0.61 6.09
CA LYS A 387 -24.44 -1.98 6.56
C LYS A 387 -24.55 -2.01 8.09
N PRO A 388 -25.43 -2.85 8.68
CA PRO A 388 -25.54 -3.01 10.12
C PRO A 388 -24.23 -3.39 10.83
N SER A 389 -23.31 -4.04 10.10
CA SER A 389 -21.99 -4.43 10.60
C SER A 389 -20.99 -3.27 10.69
N ASP A 390 -21.29 -2.09 10.15
CA ASP A 390 -20.36 -0.96 10.17
C ASP A 390 -20.17 -0.38 11.57
N LYS A 391 -18.92 -0.35 12.03
CA LYS A 391 -18.54 0.17 13.36
C LYS A 391 -18.31 1.67 13.39
N HIS A 392 -18.42 2.37 12.26
CA HIS A 392 -18.17 3.80 12.11
C HIS A 392 -16.81 4.24 12.69
N MET A 393 -15.78 3.42 12.42
CA MET A 393 -14.43 3.58 12.98
C MET A 393 -13.62 4.67 12.27
N TYR A 394 -14.15 5.90 12.21
CA TYR A 394 -13.42 7.05 11.68
C TYR A 394 -12.11 7.28 12.46
N LEU A 395 -11.18 7.97 11.82
CA LEU A 395 -9.87 8.25 12.41
C LEU A 395 -10.03 8.94 13.77
N ASN A 396 -9.42 8.41 14.82
CA ASN A 396 -9.49 9.04 16.14
C ASN A 396 -8.77 10.41 16.11
N TYR A 397 -9.39 11.45 16.67
CA TYR A 397 -8.83 12.81 16.64
C TYR A 397 -7.47 12.95 17.36
N LYS A 398 -7.21 12.10 18.37
CA LYS A 398 -5.92 12.06 19.11
C LYS A 398 -4.82 11.29 18.36
N SER A 399 -5.13 10.67 17.22
CA SER A 399 -4.14 9.92 16.42
C SER A 399 -3.02 10.81 15.88
N SER A 400 -1.87 10.17 15.59
CA SER A 400 -0.67 10.82 15.04
C SER A 400 -0.81 11.06 13.53
N HIS A 401 -1.73 11.93 13.14
CA HIS A 401 -1.93 12.36 11.76
C HIS A 401 -1.89 13.89 11.65
N PRO A 402 -1.58 14.44 10.45
CA PRO A 402 -1.68 15.87 10.21
C PRO A 402 -3.07 16.40 10.59
N ARG A 403 -3.11 17.59 11.18
CA ARG A 403 -4.37 18.24 11.58
C ARG A 403 -5.33 18.39 10.40
N LYS A 404 -4.83 18.82 9.25
CA LYS A 404 -5.62 18.97 8.02
C LYS A 404 -6.27 17.66 7.56
N THR A 405 -5.57 16.52 7.69
CA THR A 405 -6.14 15.20 7.37
C THR A 405 -7.33 14.87 8.28
N LYS A 406 -7.21 15.16 9.58
CA LYS A 406 -8.31 14.95 10.52
C LYS A 406 -9.50 15.87 10.20
N GLU A 407 -9.25 17.16 9.99
CA GLU A 407 -10.28 18.16 9.67
C GLU A 407 -10.96 17.92 8.31
N ALA A 408 -10.28 17.28 7.35
CA ALA A 408 -10.86 16.92 6.06
C ALA A 408 -11.90 15.79 6.15
N ILE A 409 -11.85 14.94 7.18
CA ILE A 409 -12.75 13.78 7.32
C ILE A 409 -14.22 14.21 7.48
N PRO A 410 -14.58 15.09 8.45
CA PRO A 410 -15.96 15.59 8.53
C PRO A 410 -16.45 16.24 7.24
N TYR A 411 -15.59 17.01 6.57
CA TYR A 411 -15.94 17.71 5.34
C TYR A 411 -16.23 16.72 4.19
N SER A 412 -15.34 15.74 3.96
CA SER A 412 -15.53 14.77 2.88
C SER A 412 -16.72 13.84 3.11
N GLN A 413 -16.99 13.47 4.37
CA GLN A 413 -18.16 12.68 4.71
C GLN A 413 -19.47 13.49 4.57
N ALA A 414 -19.46 14.78 4.93
CA ALA A 414 -20.61 15.66 4.72
C ALA A 414 -20.92 15.85 3.22
N ILE A 415 -19.89 16.06 2.38
CA ILE A 415 -20.04 16.09 0.92
C ILE A 415 -20.66 14.80 0.40
N ARG A 416 -20.17 13.64 0.88
CA ARG A 416 -20.72 12.34 0.49
C ARG A 416 -22.21 12.23 0.83
N LEU A 417 -22.64 12.70 2.00
CA LEU A 417 -24.06 12.72 2.38
C LEU A 417 -24.87 13.62 1.45
N LYS A 418 -24.42 14.85 1.20
CA LYS A 418 -25.07 15.82 0.29
C LYS A 418 -25.23 15.26 -1.12
N ARG A 419 -24.24 14.52 -1.60
CA ARG A 419 -24.25 13.90 -2.92
C ARG A 419 -25.25 12.73 -3.00
N ILE A 420 -25.27 11.87 -1.98
CA ILE A 420 -26.10 10.67 -1.97
C ILE A 420 -27.58 10.99 -1.67
N CYS A 421 -27.88 11.89 -0.74
CA CYS A 421 -29.25 12.13 -0.31
C CYS A 421 -29.97 13.06 -1.30
N SER A 422 -31.05 12.59 -1.93
CA SER A 422 -31.89 13.44 -2.79
C SER A 422 -32.80 14.37 -1.97
N LYS A 423 -33.29 13.93 -0.81
CA LYS A 423 -34.11 14.75 0.10
C LYS A 423 -33.28 15.40 1.19
N ASP A 424 -33.58 16.66 1.51
CA ASP A 424 -32.93 17.35 2.63
C ASP A 424 -33.28 16.69 3.98
N THR A 425 -34.49 16.16 4.14
CA THR A 425 -34.90 15.43 5.36
C THR A 425 -33.96 14.28 5.67
N ASP A 426 -33.65 13.46 4.67
CA ASP A 426 -32.72 12.33 4.77
C ASP A 426 -31.30 12.82 5.07
N TYR A 427 -30.88 13.89 4.38
CA TYR A 427 -29.59 14.53 4.63
C TYR A 427 -29.46 14.97 6.09
N GLN A 428 -30.46 15.65 6.67
CA GLN A 428 -30.43 16.11 8.07
C GLN A 428 -30.37 14.92 9.05
N VAL A 429 -31.11 13.84 8.81
CA VAL A 429 -31.06 12.63 9.63
C VAL A 429 -29.66 12.02 9.62
N HIS A 430 -29.07 11.82 8.44
CA HIS A 430 -27.73 11.23 8.32
C HIS A 430 -26.64 12.18 8.83
N LYS A 431 -26.81 13.49 8.66
CA LYS A 431 -25.95 14.53 9.24
C LYS A 431 -25.91 14.43 10.76
N LYS A 432 -27.06 14.31 11.43
CA LYS A 432 -27.13 14.15 12.89
C LYS A 432 -26.39 12.90 13.36
N LYS A 433 -26.60 11.75 12.69
CA LYS A 433 -25.91 10.48 12.97
C LYS A 433 -24.39 10.61 12.79
N LEU A 434 -23.94 11.18 11.68
CA LEU A 434 -22.51 11.37 11.39
C LEU A 434 -21.83 12.32 12.39
N LYS A 435 -22.48 13.42 12.78
CA LYS A 435 -21.98 14.31 13.84
C LYS A 435 -21.79 13.53 15.15
N HIS A 436 -22.76 12.69 15.53
CA HIS A 436 -22.65 11.84 16.71
C HIS A 436 -21.47 10.87 16.63
N TYR A 437 -21.27 10.18 15.50
CA TYR A 437 -20.12 9.28 15.32
C TYR A 437 -18.79 10.02 15.42
N LEU A 438 -18.65 11.17 14.76
CA LEU A 438 -17.43 11.98 14.83
C LEU A 438 -17.14 12.45 16.26
N ARG A 439 -18.16 12.84 17.04
CA ARG A 439 -18.00 13.17 18.47
C ARG A 439 -17.43 12.01 19.26
N ARG A 440 -17.93 10.78 19.06
CA ARG A 440 -17.38 9.57 19.70
C ARG A 440 -15.93 9.29 19.32
N ARG A 441 -15.46 9.78 18.17
CA ARG A 441 -14.06 9.68 17.73
C ARG A 441 -13.17 10.83 18.22
N GLY A 442 -13.70 11.69 19.09
CA GLY A 442 -12.95 12.76 19.77
C GLY A 442 -12.89 14.08 19.01
N TYR A 443 -13.70 14.26 17.96
CA TYR A 443 -13.80 15.53 17.25
C TYR A 443 -14.60 16.55 18.08
N SER A 444 -14.17 17.81 18.09
CA SER A 444 -14.93 18.88 18.74
C SER A 444 -16.07 19.39 17.85
N GLY A 445 -17.12 19.94 18.46
CA GLY A 445 -18.29 20.48 17.76
C GLY A 445 -17.91 21.59 16.82
N LYS A 446 -17.14 22.56 17.33
CA LYS A 446 -16.59 23.67 16.55
C LYS A 446 -15.81 23.24 15.30
N ILE A 447 -15.24 22.03 15.27
CA ILE A 447 -14.60 21.50 14.07
C ILE A 447 -15.65 20.85 13.17
N ILE A 448 -16.49 19.98 13.73
CA ILE A 448 -17.57 19.31 13.00
C ILE A 448 -18.47 20.34 12.31
N ASP A 449 -19.10 21.23 13.08
CA ASP A 449 -20.09 22.19 12.59
C ASP A 449 -19.50 23.04 11.47
N ARG A 450 -18.32 23.63 11.68
CA ARG A 450 -17.59 24.39 10.64
C ARG A 450 -17.39 23.62 9.33
N GLN A 451 -17.08 22.32 9.38
CA GLN A 451 -16.91 21.53 8.16
C GLN A 451 -18.25 21.21 7.50
N PHE A 452 -19.30 20.98 8.29
CA PHE A 452 -20.65 20.80 7.77
C PHE A 452 -21.17 22.09 7.15
N ASP A 453 -21.00 23.25 7.78
CA ASP A 453 -21.42 24.54 7.25
C ASP A 453 -20.75 24.83 5.89
N ARG A 454 -19.51 24.38 5.71
CA ARG A 454 -18.82 24.46 4.41
C ARG A 454 -19.43 23.54 3.36
N ALA A 455 -19.85 22.33 3.75
CA ALA A 455 -20.47 21.37 2.84
C ALA A 455 -21.94 21.73 2.54
N ASP A 456 -22.66 22.33 3.49
CA ASP A 456 -24.05 22.74 3.35
C ASP A 456 -24.23 23.80 2.25
N LYS A 457 -23.21 24.64 2.04
CA LYS A 457 -23.13 25.65 0.97
C LYS A 457 -23.01 25.06 -0.43
N LEU A 458 -22.72 23.76 -0.55
CA LEU A 458 -22.58 23.11 -1.83
C LEU A 458 -23.93 22.58 -2.30
N ASP A 459 -24.17 22.76 -3.58
CA ASP A 459 -25.32 22.21 -4.29
C ASP A 459 -25.08 20.74 -4.69
N ARG A 460 -26.14 19.93 -4.65
CA ARG A 460 -26.05 18.49 -4.94
C ARG A 460 -25.72 18.24 -6.41
N ASP A 461 -26.33 18.97 -7.34
CA ASP A 461 -26.13 18.75 -8.77
C ASP A 461 -24.69 19.09 -9.17
N THR A 462 -24.11 20.10 -8.53
CA THR A 462 -22.68 20.42 -8.67
C THR A 462 -21.77 19.29 -8.17
N LEU A 463 -22.17 18.56 -7.13
CA LEU A 463 -21.39 17.46 -6.55
C LEU A 463 -21.50 16.13 -7.32
N LEU A 464 -22.52 15.98 -8.16
CA LEU A 464 -22.72 14.82 -9.04
C LEU A 464 -21.94 14.94 -10.35
N LYS A 465 -21.69 16.16 -10.81
CA LYS A 465 -20.85 16.39 -11.98
C LYS A 465 -19.41 15.94 -11.69
N PRO A 466 -18.76 15.22 -12.63
CA PRO A 466 -17.33 14.96 -12.53
C PRO A 466 -16.61 16.29 -12.29
N SER A 467 -15.70 16.34 -11.31
CA SER A 467 -14.78 17.46 -11.23
C SER A 467 -14.07 17.53 -12.57
N GLU A 468 -14.12 18.68 -13.25
CA GLU A 468 -13.20 18.93 -14.37
C GLU A 468 -11.82 18.52 -13.90
N ASP A 469 -11.22 17.60 -14.64
CA ASP A 469 -9.89 17.10 -14.39
C ASP A 469 -8.97 18.32 -14.49
N LYS A 470 -8.74 18.97 -13.36
CA LYS A 470 -7.57 19.81 -13.18
C LYS A 470 -6.40 18.83 -13.15
N LYS A 471 -6.08 18.24 -14.31
CA LYS A 471 -4.72 17.92 -14.74
C LYS A 471 -3.93 19.24 -14.80
N LYS A 472 -3.90 19.98 -13.69
CA LYS A 472 -2.89 20.97 -13.43
C LYS A 472 -1.64 20.14 -13.32
N ASN A 473 -0.83 20.16 -14.38
CA ASN A 473 0.60 19.90 -14.30
C ASN A 473 1.07 20.50 -12.98
N MET A 474 1.32 19.65 -11.99
CA MET A 474 1.63 20.11 -10.64
C MET A 474 3.02 20.74 -10.73
N LYS A 475 3.07 22.05 -11.01
CA LYS A 475 4.32 22.80 -11.19
C LYS A 475 5.19 22.73 -9.94
N ARG A 476 4.56 22.52 -8.78
CA ARG A 476 5.20 22.40 -7.48
C ARG A 476 5.88 21.05 -7.31
N VAL A 477 7.15 21.09 -6.91
CA VAL A 477 7.88 19.88 -6.52
C VAL A 477 7.44 19.42 -5.13
N PRO A 478 7.01 18.17 -4.95
CA PRO A 478 6.61 17.67 -3.64
C PRO A 478 7.83 17.27 -2.78
N LEU A 479 7.91 17.81 -1.57
CA LEU A 479 8.72 17.30 -0.47
C LEU A 479 7.88 16.30 0.32
N VAL A 480 8.12 15.01 0.07
CA VAL A 480 7.35 13.92 0.68
C VAL A 480 8.07 13.36 1.91
N LEU A 481 7.50 13.56 3.09
CA LEU A 481 8.04 13.08 4.37
C LEU A 481 7.09 12.07 5.01
N THR A 482 7.58 11.18 5.87
CA THR A 482 6.70 10.40 6.74
C THR A 482 6.26 11.28 7.91
N TYR A 483 4.94 11.40 8.14
CA TYR A 483 4.45 12.26 9.22
C TYR A 483 4.91 11.75 10.59
N SER A 484 5.39 12.67 11.44
CA SER A 484 5.66 12.42 12.84
C SER A 484 5.41 13.67 13.65
N LYS A 485 4.92 13.52 14.89
CA LYS A 485 4.79 14.64 15.84
C LYS A 485 6.13 15.28 16.20
N LYS A 486 7.24 14.58 15.96
CA LYS A 486 8.60 15.09 16.19
C LYS A 486 9.01 16.13 15.15
N LEU A 487 8.37 16.14 13.98
CA LEU A 487 8.73 17.08 12.92
C LEU A 487 8.41 18.52 13.33
N PRO A 488 9.30 19.49 13.01
CA PRO A 488 8.98 20.91 13.11
C PRO A 488 7.94 21.30 12.05
N ARG A 489 7.54 22.58 12.02
CA ARG A 489 6.66 23.11 10.98
C ARG A 489 7.39 23.17 9.64
N ILE A 490 7.44 22.04 8.93
CA ILE A 490 8.19 21.88 7.67
C ILE A 490 7.80 22.91 6.62
N HIS A 491 6.51 23.26 6.53
CA HIS A 491 6.03 24.29 5.63
C HIS A 491 6.71 25.64 5.87
N ASP A 492 6.89 26.02 7.14
CA ASP A 492 7.46 27.31 7.51
C ASP A 492 8.97 27.32 7.22
N ILE A 493 9.65 26.19 7.42
CA ILE A 493 11.08 26.02 7.07
C ILE A 493 11.28 26.14 5.54
N VAL A 494 10.47 25.44 4.76
CA VAL A 494 10.48 25.49 3.28
C VAL A 494 10.23 26.92 2.79
N LYS A 495 9.29 27.63 3.41
CA LYS A 495 8.98 29.03 3.08
C LYS A 495 10.12 29.98 3.46
N LYS A 496 10.68 29.82 4.66
CA LYS A 496 11.76 30.66 5.20
C LYS A 496 12.99 30.66 4.30
N HIS A 497 13.38 29.49 3.79
CA HIS A 497 14.57 29.35 2.94
C HIS A 497 14.32 29.63 1.46
N LEU A 498 13.07 29.86 1.04
CA LEU A 498 12.73 30.10 -0.36
C LEU A 498 13.59 31.21 -1.02
N PRO A 499 13.96 32.31 -0.34
CA PRO A 499 14.86 33.31 -0.92
C PRO A 499 16.22 32.76 -1.37
N LEU A 500 16.80 31.78 -0.63
CA LEU A 500 18.07 31.13 -1.01
C LEU A 500 17.94 30.38 -2.33
N LEU A 501 16.79 29.71 -2.54
CA LEU A 501 16.50 29.05 -3.80
C LEU A 501 16.39 30.07 -4.93
N HIS A 502 15.85 31.26 -4.64
CA HIS A 502 15.61 32.33 -5.61
C HIS A 502 16.79 33.32 -5.74
N GLU A 503 17.96 33.05 -5.17
CA GLU A 503 19.15 33.87 -5.44
C GLU A 503 19.57 33.79 -6.92
N SER A 504 19.37 32.63 -7.55
CA SER A 504 19.61 32.42 -8.97
C SER A 504 18.35 32.70 -9.78
N ASN A 505 18.46 33.55 -10.82
CA ASN A 505 17.35 33.79 -11.76
C ASN A 505 16.88 32.49 -12.43
N ARG A 506 17.82 31.60 -12.78
CA ARG A 506 17.50 30.26 -13.29
C ARG A 506 16.63 29.47 -12.31
N MET A 507 16.92 29.53 -11.00
CA MET A 507 16.10 28.83 -10.01
C MET A 507 14.74 29.47 -9.77
N LYS A 508 14.60 30.78 -9.95
CA LYS A 508 13.26 31.44 -9.98
C LYS A 508 12.41 30.89 -11.12
N GLU A 509 13.00 30.69 -12.30
CA GLU A 509 12.33 30.13 -13.47
C GLU A 509 11.96 28.65 -13.27
N VAL A 510 12.94 27.83 -12.83
CA VAL A 510 12.72 26.39 -12.55
C VAL A 510 11.70 26.18 -11.44
N PHE A 511 11.75 26.99 -10.37
CA PHE A 511 10.92 26.89 -9.18
C PHE A 511 10.09 28.17 -8.95
N ASN A 512 9.27 28.50 -9.95
CA ASN A 512 8.32 29.62 -9.89
C ASN A 512 7.24 29.50 -8.80
N GLU A 513 7.03 28.30 -8.25
CA GLU A 513 6.18 28.07 -7.08
C GLU A 513 6.96 27.33 -5.99
N MET A 514 6.72 27.71 -4.74
CA MET A 514 7.33 27.08 -3.56
C MET A 514 7.04 25.56 -3.55
N PRO A 515 8.04 24.70 -3.24
CA PRO A 515 7.82 23.27 -3.06
C PRO A 515 6.64 22.96 -2.14
N ILE A 516 5.87 21.91 -2.45
CA ILE A 516 4.72 21.50 -1.63
C ILE A 516 5.15 20.45 -0.60
N VAL A 517 4.77 20.66 0.66
CA VAL A 517 5.01 19.66 1.71
C VAL A 517 3.86 18.66 1.70
N ALA A 518 4.20 17.39 1.49
CA ALA A 518 3.27 16.27 1.53
C ALA A 518 3.73 15.23 2.54
N TYR A 519 2.77 14.59 3.20
CA TYR A 519 3.06 13.58 4.22
C TYR A 519 2.55 12.20 3.82
N ARG A 520 3.43 11.20 3.94
CA ARG A 520 3.06 9.78 3.97
C ARG A 520 2.60 9.42 5.37
N ARG A 521 1.61 8.53 5.45
CA ARG A 521 1.18 7.89 6.69
C ARG A 521 2.31 7.03 7.24
N ASP A 522 2.54 7.08 8.55
CA ASP A 522 3.43 6.13 9.24
C ASP A 522 2.70 4.82 9.56
N LYS A 523 3.42 3.78 10.00
CA LYS A 523 2.81 2.54 10.47
C LYS A 523 1.87 2.81 11.64
N ASN A 524 0.63 2.33 11.55
CA ASN A 524 -0.36 2.41 12.61
C ASN A 524 -0.50 1.05 13.32
N ILE A 525 -1.32 1.00 14.38
CA ILE A 525 -1.56 -0.23 15.15
C ILE A 525 -2.12 -1.35 14.27
N ALA A 526 -2.99 -1.03 13.31
CA ALA A 526 -3.53 -2.03 12.40
C ALA A 526 -2.42 -2.60 11.50
N ASP A 527 -1.49 -1.79 10.98
CA ASP A 527 -0.37 -2.31 10.18
C ASP A 527 0.58 -3.19 11.01
N ILE A 528 0.60 -3.02 12.34
CA ILE A 528 1.42 -3.78 13.29
C ILE A 528 0.73 -5.09 13.68
N LEU A 529 -0.59 -5.09 13.90
CA LEU A 529 -1.34 -6.27 14.33
C LEU A 529 -1.86 -7.12 13.18
N VAL A 530 -2.35 -6.46 12.12
CA VAL A 530 -2.85 -7.09 10.90
C VAL A 530 -1.65 -7.37 9.98
N HIS A 531 -1.01 -8.51 10.20
CA HIS A 531 0.11 -8.94 9.39
C HIS A 531 -0.27 -10.05 8.40
N GLU A 532 0.50 -10.10 7.31
CA GLU A 532 0.34 -11.09 6.24
C GLU A 532 0.74 -12.51 6.63
N LYS A 533 1.56 -12.61 7.68
CA LYS A 533 2.15 -13.86 8.11
C LYS A 533 1.12 -14.66 8.90
N THR A 534 0.30 -15.41 8.19
CA THR A 534 -0.26 -16.68 8.69
C THR A 534 0.86 -17.61 9.15
N ASN A 535 2.05 -17.43 8.57
CA ASN A 535 3.33 -17.92 9.05
C ASN A 535 3.94 -16.99 10.12
N ARG A 536 3.35 -16.91 11.32
CA ARG A 536 4.22 -17.13 12.49
C ARG A 536 4.58 -18.61 12.41
N THR A 537 5.40 -18.98 11.42
CA THR A 537 6.21 -20.17 11.58
C THR A 537 6.84 -19.95 12.94
N MET A 538 6.70 -20.93 13.80
CA MET A 538 7.71 -21.20 14.80
C MET A 538 9.05 -21.32 14.07
N THR A 539 9.61 -20.23 13.56
CA THR A 539 11.00 -19.98 13.80
C THR A 539 11.05 -19.91 15.32
N ARG A 540 11.23 -21.09 15.95
CA ARG A 540 12.03 -21.20 17.16
C ARG A 540 13.00 -20.03 17.13
N GLU A 541 13.01 -19.26 18.19
CA GLU A 541 14.02 -18.23 18.40
C GLU A 541 15.39 -18.85 18.18
N VAL A 542 15.85 -18.77 16.95
CA VAL A 542 17.21 -18.96 16.55
C VAL A 542 17.40 -17.79 15.63
N ASN A 543 17.83 -16.67 16.22
CA ASN A 543 18.70 -15.76 15.52
C ASN A 543 20.11 -16.33 15.69
N PRO A 544 20.59 -17.26 14.83
CA PRO A 544 22.00 -17.52 14.81
C PRO A 544 22.65 -16.33 14.11
N VAL A 545 23.72 -15.82 14.73
CA VAL A 545 24.78 -15.16 13.97
C VAL A 545 25.14 -16.12 12.83
N GLU A 546 25.02 -15.66 11.58
CA GLU A 546 25.45 -16.45 10.43
C GLU A 546 26.98 -16.42 10.41
N ARG A 547 27.56 -17.50 10.96
CA ARG A 547 29.02 -17.62 11.10
C ARG A 547 29.64 -17.79 9.72
N CYS A 548 30.65 -16.98 9.39
CA CYS A 548 31.42 -17.18 8.17
C CYS A 548 32.22 -18.50 8.21
N THR A 549 32.71 -18.91 9.40
CA THR A 549 33.44 -20.16 9.62
C THR A 549 33.22 -20.67 11.06
N LYS A 550 33.50 -21.95 11.33
CA LYS A 550 33.30 -22.57 12.66
C LYS A 550 34.13 -21.93 13.80
N LYS A 551 35.24 -21.24 13.49
CA LYS A 551 36.21 -20.68 14.47
C LYS A 551 36.49 -19.18 14.23
N CYS A 552 35.48 -18.38 13.88
CA CYS A 552 35.67 -16.95 13.67
C CYS A 552 35.47 -16.16 14.97
N VAL A 553 36.56 -15.64 15.56
CA VAL A 553 36.54 -14.82 16.79
C VAL A 553 35.58 -13.62 16.67
N VAL A 554 35.53 -12.99 15.50
CA VAL A 554 34.62 -11.86 15.26
C VAL A 554 33.14 -12.28 15.27
N CYS A 555 32.82 -13.51 14.87
CA CYS A 555 31.45 -14.00 14.99
C CYS A 555 31.06 -14.26 16.46
N ASP A 556 32.03 -14.48 17.34
CA ASP A 556 31.78 -14.70 18.78
C ASP A 556 31.52 -13.37 19.49
N MET A 557 32.08 -12.27 18.97
CA MET A 557 31.77 -10.90 19.42
C MET A 557 30.35 -10.44 19.02
N LEU A 558 29.69 -11.09 18.05
CA LEU A 558 28.37 -10.63 17.57
C LEU A 558 27.25 -10.96 18.57
N THR A 559 26.56 -9.92 19.05
CA THR A 559 25.49 -10.02 20.03
C THR A 559 24.10 -9.93 19.38
N ARG A 560 23.10 -10.56 20.01
CA ARG A 560 21.69 -10.59 19.53
C ARG A 560 20.98 -9.24 19.59
N GLY A 561 21.62 -8.23 20.21
CA GLY A 561 21.09 -6.90 20.42
C GLY A 561 21.92 -6.16 21.47
N LEU A 562 21.70 -4.85 21.59
CA LEU A 562 22.36 -4.03 22.59
C LEU A 562 21.39 -3.74 23.73
N HIS A 563 21.68 -4.27 24.92
CA HIS A 563 20.98 -3.90 26.15
C HIS A 563 21.75 -2.77 26.84
N ASN A 564 21.03 -1.75 27.29
CA ASN A 564 21.61 -0.65 28.07
C ASN A 564 20.91 -0.64 29.44
N ARG A 565 21.64 -0.96 30.52
CA ARG A 565 21.10 -0.94 31.90
C ARG A 565 20.98 0.49 32.46
N GLY A 566 21.37 1.53 31.69
CA GLY A 566 21.47 2.94 32.14
C GLY A 566 20.47 3.94 31.54
N GLY A 567 19.25 3.54 31.15
CA GLY A 567 18.14 4.49 30.92
C GLY A 567 17.97 5.07 29.51
N VAL A 568 18.76 4.66 28.51
CA VAL A 568 18.42 4.85 27.08
C VAL A 568 17.94 3.51 26.54
N SER A 569 16.75 3.47 25.94
CA SER A 569 16.14 2.24 25.40
C SER A 569 17.12 1.46 24.51
N GLY A 570 17.46 0.24 24.92
CA GLY A 570 18.33 -0.67 24.16
C GLY A 570 17.80 -0.98 22.76
N VAL A 571 18.67 -1.44 21.87
CA VAL A 571 18.33 -1.78 20.49
C VAL A 571 18.26 -3.29 20.35
N THR A 572 17.04 -3.84 20.24
CA THR A 572 16.85 -5.25 19.87
C THR A 572 16.85 -5.37 18.36
N ILE A 573 17.74 -6.20 17.80
CA ILE A 573 17.89 -6.31 16.34
C ILE A 573 17.24 -7.61 15.86
N SER A 574 16.11 -7.46 15.17
CA SER A 574 15.27 -8.58 14.73
C SER A 574 15.69 -9.18 13.37
N LYS A 575 16.92 -8.94 12.92
CA LYS A 575 17.43 -9.37 11.59
C LYS A 575 18.68 -10.23 11.77
N ARG A 576 18.86 -11.22 10.88
CA ARG A 576 20.10 -12.02 10.79
C ARG A 576 21.31 -11.11 10.61
N GLN A 577 22.39 -11.40 11.32
CA GLN A 577 23.65 -10.67 11.29
C GLN A 577 24.78 -11.62 10.87
N THR A 578 25.75 -11.09 10.13
CA THR A 578 26.98 -11.77 9.72
C THR A 578 28.15 -10.82 9.87
N CYS A 579 29.33 -11.34 10.21
CA CYS A 579 30.56 -10.55 10.23
C CYS A 579 30.99 -10.12 8.82
N GLU A 580 30.44 -10.71 7.76
CA GLU A 580 30.72 -10.36 6.37
C GLU A 580 29.90 -9.16 5.88
N ALA A 581 29.06 -8.58 6.74
CA ALA A 581 28.26 -7.42 6.37
C ALA A 581 29.17 -6.23 6.02
N CYS A 582 29.02 -5.71 4.80
CA CYS A 582 29.71 -4.51 4.30
C CYS A 582 28.77 -3.32 4.29
N ASN A 583 29.34 -2.11 4.29
CA ASN A 583 28.60 -0.85 4.24
C ASN A 583 27.55 -0.74 5.37
N VAL A 584 28.00 -0.86 6.62
CA VAL A 584 27.14 -0.91 7.80
C VAL A 584 27.49 0.14 8.84
N ILE A 585 26.48 0.50 9.65
CA ILE A 585 26.67 1.13 10.95
C ILE A 585 26.59 0.04 12.00
N TYR A 586 27.56 0.00 12.90
CA TYR A 586 27.66 -0.99 13.97
C TYR A 586 27.80 -0.30 15.34
N GLY A 587 27.41 -0.99 16.40
CA GLY A 587 27.57 -0.53 17.78
C GLY A 587 28.39 -1.52 18.58
N ILE A 588 29.24 -1.01 19.46
CA ILE A 588 30.03 -1.78 20.42
C ILE A 588 29.43 -1.60 21.82
N ASN A 589 29.13 -2.71 22.49
CA ASN A 589 28.78 -2.75 23.90
C ASN A 589 29.93 -3.35 24.72
N CYS A 590 30.08 -2.84 25.94
CA CYS A 590 30.88 -3.51 26.96
C CYS A 590 29.92 -4.34 27.83
N ILE A 591 30.16 -5.65 27.91
CA ILE A 591 29.30 -6.59 28.65
C ILE A 591 29.31 -6.26 30.15
N GLN A 592 30.47 -5.94 30.71
CA GLN A 592 30.66 -5.59 32.13
C GLN A 592 29.97 -4.27 32.49
N CYS A 593 30.16 -3.22 31.67
CA CYS A 593 29.48 -1.95 31.87
C CYS A 593 27.96 -2.03 31.63
N GLY A 594 27.48 -3.06 30.92
CA GLY A 594 26.08 -3.21 30.54
C GLY A 594 25.53 -2.03 29.71
N LYS A 595 26.39 -1.33 28.95
CA LYS A 595 26.04 -0.17 28.13
C LYS A 595 26.67 -0.22 26.74
N ILE A 596 26.03 0.47 25.80
CA ILE A 596 26.60 0.76 24.48
C ILE A 596 27.62 1.86 24.67
N VAL A 597 28.86 1.58 24.33
CA VAL A 597 29.97 2.51 24.57
C VAL A 597 30.35 3.25 23.29
N TYR A 598 30.14 2.67 22.11
CA TYR A 598 30.61 3.26 20.86
C TYR A 598 29.70 2.92 19.67
N VAL A 599 29.58 3.86 18.73
CA VAL A 599 28.97 3.65 17.41
C VAL A 599 30.01 3.94 16.34
N GLY A 600 30.11 3.05 15.35
CA GLY A 600 31.04 3.17 14.23
C GLY A 600 30.42 2.86 12.88
N GLU A 601 31.11 3.25 11.82
CA GLU A 601 30.81 2.87 10.44
C GLU A 601 31.92 2.06 9.77
N THR A 602 31.55 1.27 8.76
CA THR A 602 32.50 0.67 7.82
C THR A 602 31.89 0.50 6.43
N SER A 603 32.64 0.85 5.38
CA SER A 603 32.36 0.44 3.99
C SER A 603 32.80 -1.01 3.71
N ARG A 604 33.91 -1.42 4.33
CA ARG A 604 34.48 -2.78 4.29
C ARG A 604 33.68 -3.77 5.13
N SER A 605 34.08 -5.04 5.08
CA SER A 605 33.45 -6.07 5.91
C SER A 605 33.58 -5.72 7.39
N LEU A 606 32.52 -5.99 8.16
CA LEU A 606 32.54 -5.80 9.60
C LEU A 606 33.67 -6.61 10.26
N LYS A 607 33.98 -7.79 9.71
CA LYS A 607 35.09 -8.65 10.13
C LYS A 607 36.43 -7.93 10.13
N GLU A 608 36.77 -7.25 9.04
CA GLU A 608 38.02 -6.50 8.95
C GLU A 608 38.04 -5.36 9.95
N ARG A 609 36.93 -4.63 10.06
CA ARG A 609 36.84 -3.49 10.97
C ARG A 609 36.98 -3.89 12.45
N LEU A 610 36.41 -5.02 12.84
CA LEU A 610 36.48 -5.49 14.22
C LEU A 610 37.84 -6.06 14.59
N LYS A 611 38.54 -6.70 13.64
CA LYS A 611 39.95 -7.08 13.84
C LYS A 611 40.84 -5.88 14.10
N GLU A 612 40.53 -4.71 13.50
CA GLU A 612 41.26 -3.47 13.79
C GLU A 612 41.03 -3.00 15.22
N HIS A 613 39.78 -3.00 15.71
CA HIS A 613 39.48 -2.67 17.12
C HIS A 613 40.16 -3.64 18.10
N GLU A 614 40.13 -4.94 17.78
CA GLU A 614 40.81 -5.97 18.56
C GLU A 614 42.33 -5.75 18.58
N ALA A 615 42.96 -5.51 17.43
CA ALA A 615 44.38 -5.25 17.33
C ALA A 615 44.78 -3.96 18.06
N ASP A 616 44.00 -2.88 17.90
CA ASP A 616 44.23 -1.61 18.59
C ASP A 616 44.17 -1.79 20.11
N THR A 617 43.26 -2.62 20.60
CA THR A 617 43.13 -2.94 22.03
C THR A 617 44.30 -3.79 22.51
N ARG A 618 44.62 -4.90 21.84
CA ARG A 618 45.76 -5.79 22.20
C ARG A 618 47.10 -5.05 22.22
N HIS A 619 47.30 -4.12 21.28
CA HIS A 619 48.53 -3.33 21.18
C HIS A 619 48.49 -2.02 21.97
N HIS A 620 47.50 -1.82 22.86
CA HIS A 620 47.42 -0.65 23.75
C HIS A 620 47.50 0.69 23.02
N ARG A 621 46.91 0.79 21.83
CA ARG A 621 46.91 2.03 21.05
C ARG A 621 45.97 3.06 21.68
N SER A 622 46.34 4.34 21.60
CA SER A 622 45.48 5.45 22.08
C SER A 622 44.31 5.67 21.11
N LYS A 623 43.26 4.86 21.29
CA LYS A 623 41.97 4.95 20.60
C LYS A 623 40.85 4.79 21.64
N PRO A 624 39.71 5.48 21.50
CA PRO A 624 38.67 5.47 22.54
C PRO A 624 38.16 4.08 22.94
N VAL A 625 38.01 3.18 21.96
CA VAL A 625 37.61 1.78 22.22
C VAL A 625 38.71 1.02 22.94
N ALA A 626 39.96 1.11 22.47
CA ALA A 626 41.11 0.43 23.07
C ALA A 626 41.38 0.90 24.50
N GLU A 627 41.35 2.21 24.76
CA GLU A 627 41.53 2.78 26.11
C GLU A 627 40.47 2.27 27.09
N HIS A 628 39.21 2.13 26.65
CA HIS A 628 38.14 1.59 27.49
C HIS A 628 38.39 0.13 27.89
N PHE A 629 38.74 -0.72 26.92
CA PHE A 629 38.97 -2.15 27.14
C PHE A 629 40.38 -2.48 27.67
N ASN A 630 41.25 -1.47 27.86
CA ASN A 630 42.54 -1.59 28.53
C ASN A 630 42.56 -0.91 29.92
N SER A 631 41.43 -0.38 30.38
CA SER A 631 41.33 0.35 31.65
C SER A 631 41.40 -0.53 32.93
N GLY A 632 41.64 -1.83 32.78
CA GLY A 632 41.84 -2.78 33.88
C GLY A 632 40.55 -3.39 34.46
N GLN A 633 39.37 -2.84 34.15
CA GLN A 633 38.08 -3.38 34.62
C GLN A 633 37.36 -4.26 33.57
N HIS A 634 37.77 -4.18 32.31
CA HIS A 634 37.19 -4.89 31.17
C HIS A 634 38.32 -5.33 30.24
N SER A 635 38.07 -6.34 29.41
CA SER A 635 39.00 -6.82 28.38
C SER A 635 38.35 -6.87 26.99
N VAL A 636 39.14 -7.20 25.96
CA VAL A 636 38.63 -7.44 24.59
C VAL A 636 37.53 -8.52 24.56
N GLU A 637 37.56 -9.48 25.49
CA GLU A 637 36.59 -10.58 25.58
C GLU A 637 35.20 -10.07 26.04
N ASP A 638 35.16 -8.91 26.70
CA ASP A 638 33.92 -8.23 27.09
C ASP A 638 33.32 -7.38 25.96
N MET A 639 33.92 -7.39 24.76
CA MET A 639 33.49 -6.63 23.60
C MET A 639 32.36 -7.33 22.85
N GLY A 640 31.14 -6.83 23.01
CA GLY A 640 30.00 -7.22 22.18
C GLY A 640 29.80 -6.24 21.02
N VAL A 641 29.37 -6.76 19.87
CA VAL A 641 29.14 -5.96 18.66
C VAL A 641 27.81 -6.33 18.02
N CYS A 642 27.11 -5.34 17.46
CA CYS A 642 25.95 -5.61 16.64
C CYS A 642 25.89 -4.69 15.40
N VAL A 643 25.20 -5.17 14.36
CA VAL A 643 24.90 -4.37 13.16
C VAL A 643 23.63 -3.54 13.40
N LEU A 644 23.80 -2.25 13.65
CA LEU A 644 22.70 -1.30 13.87
C LEU A 644 21.91 -1.04 12.58
N GLN A 645 22.61 -0.85 11.45
CA GLN A 645 21.97 -0.52 10.19
C GLN A 645 22.83 -0.93 8.99
N ASN A 646 22.22 -1.62 8.02
CA ASN A 646 22.81 -1.81 6.69
C ASN A 646 22.53 -0.58 5.81
N ILE A 647 23.58 -0.03 5.19
CA ILE A 647 23.49 1.11 4.29
C ILE A 647 23.44 0.58 2.85
N ARG A 648 22.41 0.97 2.10
CA ARG A 648 22.22 0.58 0.69
C ARG A 648 22.86 1.55 -0.29
N ASP A 649 23.26 2.72 0.21
CA ASP A 649 23.88 3.78 -0.55
C ASP A 649 25.41 3.68 -0.35
N ASN A 650 26.18 3.64 -1.43
CA ASN A 650 27.64 3.52 -1.33
C ASN A 650 28.31 4.87 -1.02
N SER A 651 27.54 5.94 -0.87
CA SER A 651 28.04 7.24 -0.44
C SER A 651 28.59 7.18 0.99
N ASP A 652 29.90 7.34 1.11
CA ASP A 652 30.60 7.49 2.39
C ASP A 652 29.99 8.61 3.24
N TYR A 653 29.60 9.69 2.58
CA TYR A 653 28.93 10.83 3.21
C TYR A 653 27.57 10.45 3.81
N TYR A 654 26.74 9.68 3.09
CA TYR A 654 25.45 9.21 3.63
C TYR A 654 25.65 8.27 4.83
N ARG A 655 26.69 7.42 4.77
CA ARG A 655 27.03 6.52 5.86
C ARG A 655 27.47 7.27 7.12
N LYS A 656 28.34 8.28 7.01
CA LYS A 656 28.73 9.17 8.12
C LYS A 656 27.54 9.91 8.74
N ILE A 657 26.58 10.40 7.94
CA ILE A 657 25.35 11.00 8.48
C ILE A 657 24.54 9.97 9.29
N LYS A 658 24.48 8.72 8.84
CA LYS A 658 23.75 7.68 9.57
C LYS A 658 24.45 7.28 10.86
N GLU A 659 25.77 7.20 10.87
CA GLU A 659 26.58 7.05 12.08
C GLU A 659 26.24 8.14 13.11
N LEU A 660 26.26 9.42 12.71
CA LEU A 660 25.91 10.55 13.58
C LEU A 660 24.51 10.45 14.17
N ASN A 661 23.52 10.06 13.36
CA ASN A 661 22.14 9.87 13.85
C ASN A 661 22.09 8.78 14.93
N TRP A 662 22.87 7.70 14.77
CA TRP A 662 22.95 6.64 15.77
C TRP A 662 23.70 7.06 17.03
N ILE A 663 24.80 7.82 16.89
CA ILE A 663 25.53 8.43 18.02
C ILE A 663 24.59 9.30 18.86
N GLN A 664 23.80 10.16 18.23
CA GLN A 664 22.83 11.03 18.92
C GLN A 664 21.68 10.23 19.54
N LEU A 665 21.14 9.25 18.81
CA LEU A 665 20.04 8.42 19.28
C LEU A 665 20.42 7.60 20.52
N LEU A 666 21.63 7.05 20.53
CA LEU A 666 22.15 6.18 21.60
C LEU A 666 22.93 6.95 22.66
N LYS A 667 23.20 8.23 22.44
CA LYS A 667 23.97 9.12 23.32
C LYS A 667 25.35 8.56 23.66
N THR A 668 26.08 8.07 22.65
CA THR A 668 27.41 7.48 22.85
C THR A 668 28.54 8.51 22.85
N GLU A 669 28.24 9.81 22.87
CA GLU A 669 29.25 10.86 23.01
C GLU A 669 29.77 10.96 24.45
N VAL A 670 31.05 11.30 24.61
CA VAL A 670 31.67 11.62 25.91
C VAL A 670 30.86 12.73 26.62
N PRO A 671 30.49 12.57 27.90
CA PRO A 671 30.94 11.55 28.87
C PRO A 671 30.12 10.25 28.92
N ASN A 672 29.03 10.14 28.16
CA ASN A 672 28.10 9.01 28.26
C ASN A 672 28.56 7.77 27.48
N GLY A 673 29.39 7.95 26.45
CA GLY A 673 30.08 6.88 25.72
C GLY A 673 31.49 7.32 25.27
N LEU A 674 31.99 6.70 24.20
CA LEU A 674 33.37 6.81 23.70
C LEU A 674 33.49 7.62 22.39
N ASN A 675 32.38 8.00 21.75
CA ASN A 675 32.44 8.86 20.56
C ASN A 675 32.85 10.28 20.96
N THR A 676 33.83 10.87 20.28
CA THR A 676 34.32 12.23 20.61
C THR A 676 33.51 13.30 19.89
N LYS A 677 33.22 14.42 20.58
CA LYS A 677 32.52 15.57 19.97
C LYS A 677 33.30 16.15 18.77
N ALA A 678 34.62 16.20 18.85
CA ALA A 678 35.47 16.68 17.75
C ALA A 678 35.30 15.87 16.45
N ALA A 679 35.11 14.54 16.53
CA ALA A 679 34.84 13.71 15.37
C ALA A 679 33.43 13.97 14.80
N SER A 680 32.42 14.16 15.66
CA SER A 680 31.08 14.55 15.24
C SER A 680 31.08 15.93 14.56
N ASP A 681 31.81 16.89 15.14
CA ASP A 681 31.90 18.28 14.65
C ASP A 681 32.69 18.40 13.34
N LEU A 682 33.73 17.59 13.13
CA LEU A 682 34.48 17.56 11.86
C LEU A 682 33.64 17.05 10.68
N VAL A 683 32.72 16.11 10.93
CA VAL A 683 31.74 15.68 9.93
C VAL A 683 30.76 16.81 9.61
N TRP A 684 30.38 17.62 10.61
CA TRP A 684 29.56 18.82 10.41
C TRP A 684 30.31 19.99 9.75
N GLN A 685 31.62 20.12 9.94
CA GLN A 685 32.43 21.14 9.27
C GLN A 685 32.68 20.78 7.79
N ASN A 686 32.95 19.51 7.48
CA ASN A 686 33.00 19.00 6.10
C ASN A 686 31.61 18.94 5.43
N TYR A 687 30.52 19.08 6.19
CA TYR A 687 29.16 19.30 5.67
C TYR A 687 28.92 20.77 5.24
N ARG A 688 29.73 21.71 5.75
CA ARG A 688 29.60 23.15 5.45
C ARG A 688 30.48 23.62 4.28
N ARG A 689 31.48 22.83 3.88
CA ARG A 689 32.24 23.00 2.62
C ARG A 689 31.63 22.12 1.56
#